data_AF-Q474V0-F1
#
_entry.id   AF-Q474V0-F1
#
_cell.length_a   1.000
_cell.length_b   1.000
_cell.length_c   1.000
_cell.angle_alpha   90.00
_cell.angle_beta   90.00
_cell.angle_gamma   90.00
#
_symmetry.space_group_name_H-M   'P 1'
#
loop_
_entity.id
_entity.type
_entity.pdbx_description
1 polymer ?
#
loop_
_entity_poly.entity_id
_entity_poly.type
_entity_poly.pdbx_seq_one_letter_code
_entity_poly.pdbx_strand_id
1 'polypeptide(L)'
;MPRPTVVVTRPAGQSRQLTEALQAAGLDVLGFPLLSIGPAADDAPLRAALARLDQFALVIFVSPNAIQYAVDALAVVQGIAAAQWPPGVPVAVVGPASVMALAERGIVAPDYRVIAPAGADGNGTNGGANCEEARFDSEALWAQLEPAALQGRSVLIVRGNGGRDWLGDRLREAGADVTAVEAYQRTLPEPTAMQWQAVRDGLSPGAAPQAWLLTSSEAVRNLETLARHNLSPQELATLKQVQCIAPHARIAEQAQALGFTRILRAAPGDAGLLAACKQWADAYAGPIAASTPVPAVAPAPRPEPLPVPPPAMTNRVERVTQETTSSSTTIPPGATASASPSASFAAPRRNAALWALVAVLVLATAGGFWWLQQRVDHLTEELARRQQSNDALVQETRVLSRNAQDTVKELQAKVGALDGQVGETRDKQVALEQVYQDLMRNRDDWEIAEIQQLLTNAGQQLQLTGNVQVALAALQSADARLARTDKPQYNLLRRALARDIARMKAVPDTDLTGAAIKLDEAINQIDALPLLSSERMLERTEAEDRKDAGRGAAAKGTREASAPASGGVGNWFARLWNYMRDEMAQVIRIRKVDDTEALLLSGDQGWFLRENVKLRMLNARLALLSRNEPVFRNDLAAAQAMIGRYFDTRSRRVQTVLTLLKQAQAGAVTVQLPTMAESLGALHALKKE
;
A
#
# COMPACT_ATOMS: atom_id res chain seq x y z
N MET A 1 4.04 8.35 28.57
CA MET A 1 4.96 7.65 27.65
C MET A 1 4.37 7.75 26.25
N PRO A 2 5.19 7.86 25.19
CA PRO A 2 4.66 7.86 23.83
C PRO A 2 3.97 6.53 23.55
N ARG A 3 2.85 6.57 22.81
CA ARG A 3 2.04 5.38 22.53
C ARG A 3 2.79 4.43 21.60
N PRO A 4 2.68 3.09 21.78
CA PRO A 4 3.26 2.12 20.85
C PRO A 4 2.61 2.26 19.47
N THR A 5 3.42 2.17 18.42
CA THR A 5 2.97 2.30 17.03
C THR A 5 3.03 0.97 16.30
N VAL A 6 1.93 0.57 15.66
CA VAL A 6 1.87 -0.59 14.78
C VAL A 6 1.88 -0.13 13.32
N VAL A 7 2.88 -0.59 12.55
CA VAL A 7 2.99 -0.38 11.11
C VAL A 7 2.21 -1.47 10.38
N VAL A 8 1.09 -1.09 9.77
CA VAL A 8 0.20 -2.02 9.07
C VAL A 8 0.55 -2.06 7.60
N THR A 9 0.97 -3.24 7.12
CA THR A 9 1.50 -3.43 5.75
C THR A 9 0.53 -4.02 4.73
N ARG A 10 -0.69 -4.36 5.17
CA ARG A 10 -1.75 -4.88 4.30
C ARG A 10 -2.19 -3.83 3.25
N PRO A 11 -2.77 -4.27 2.12
CA PRO A 11 -3.38 -3.35 1.16
C PRO A 11 -4.40 -2.43 1.83
N ALA A 12 -4.41 -1.15 1.46
CA ALA A 12 -5.20 -0.11 2.14
C ALA A 12 -6.71 -0.43 2.24
N GLY A 13 -7.28 -1.06 1.21
CA GLY A 13 -8.70 -1.47 1.22
C GLY A 13 -9.02 -2.64 2.15
N GLN A 14 -8.01 -3.41 2.59
CA GLN A 14 -8.18 -4.64 3.39
C GLN A 14 -7.69 -4.48 4.83
N SER A 15 -7.28 -3.28 5.25
CA SER A 15 -6.72 -3.02 6.58
C SER A 15 -7.65 -2.20 7.49
N ARG A 16 -8.75 -1.63 6.99
CA ARG A 16 -9.59 -0.69 7.74
C ARG A 16 -10.07 -1.23 9.09
N GLN A 17 -10.74 -2.39 9.11
CA GLN A 17 -11.27 -2.99 10.33
C GLN A 17 -10.17 -3.27 11.37
N LEU A 18 -9.02 -3.78 10.91
CA LEU A 18 -7.88 -4.05 11.78
C LEU A 18 -7.27 -2.76 12.34
N THR A 19 -7.12 -1.71 11.51
CA THR A 19 -6.65 -0.39 11.92
C THR A 19 -7.56 0.22 13.00
N GLU A 20 -8.87 0.19 12.79
CA GLU A 20 -9.86 0.67 13.75
C GLU A 20 -9.78 -0.11 15.06
N ALA A 21 -9.65 -1.43 15.00
CA ALA A 21 -9.52 -2.28 16.18
C ALA A 21 -8.21 -2.04 16.96
N LEU A 22 -7.10 -1.77 16.27
CA LEU A 22 -5.82 -1.41 16.88
C LEU A 22 -5.89 -0.03 17.56
N GLN A 23 -6.52 0.96 16.91
CA GLN A 23 -6.73 2.29 17.47
C GLN A 23 -7.65 2.25 18.70
N ALA A 24 -8.73 1.47 18.63
CA ALA A 24 -9.63 1.23 19.77
C ALA A 24 -8.92 0.54 20.95
N ALA A 25 -7.88 -0.25 20.67
CA ALA A 25 -7.01 -0.84 21.68
C ALA A 25 -5.97 0.14 22.26
N GLY A 26 -5.97 1.41 21.83
CA GLY A 26 -5.08 2.45 22.33
C GLY A 26 -3.69 2.48 21.68
N LEU A 27 -3.51 1.80 20.54
CA LEU A 27 -2.29 1.76 19.75
C LEU A 27 -2.34 2.81 18.64
N ASP A 28 -1.20 3.46 18.38
CA ASP A 28 -1.07 4.30 17.19
C ASP A 28 -0.85 3.40 15.97
N VAL A 29 -1.43 3.78 14.82
CA VAL A 29 -1.35 2.97 13.59
C VAL A 29 -0.74 3.80 12.47
N LEU A 30 0.37 3.29 11.92
CA LEU A 30 0.98 3.82 10.70
C LEU A 30 0.59 2.93 9.53
N GLY A 31 -0.20 3.47 8.60
CA GLY A 31 -0.50 2.79 7.34
C GLY A 31 0.71 2.81 6.42
N PHE A 32 1.29 1.64 6.14
CA PHE A 32 2.43 1.49 5.22
C PHE A 32 2.20 0.31 4.28
N PRO A 33 1.24 0.39 3.34
CA PRO A 33 0.90 -0.73 2.46
C PRO A 33 2.13 -1.18 1.66
N LEU A 34 2.46 -2.46 1.71
CA LEU A 34 3.56 -3.06 0.94
C LEU A 34 3.08 -3.86 -0.27
N LEU A 35 1.76 -3.96 -0.43
CA LEU A 35 1.10 -4.51 -1.60
C LEU A 35 -0.14 -3.68 -1.89
N SER A 36 -0.43 -3.49 -3.17
CA SER A 36 -1.70 -2.99 -3.68
C SER A 36 -2.35 -4.09 -4.50
N ILE A 37 -3.67 -4.28 -4.31
CA ILE A 37 -4.47 -5.19 -5.11
C ILE A 37 -5.33 -4.34 -6.03
N GLY A 38 -5.19 -4.57 -7.33
CA GLY A 38 -5.97 -3.88 -8.36
C GLY A 38 -6.48 -4.85 -9.42
N PRO A 39 -7.35 -4.37 -10.33
CA PRO A 39 -7.78 -5.16 -11.48
C PRO A 39 -6.58 -5.59 -12.33
N ALA A 40 -6.67 -6.74 -12.99
CA ALA A 40 -5.68 -7.16 -13.97
C ALA A 40 -5.53 -6.08 -15.07
N ALA A 41 -4.31 -5.94 -15.60
CA ALA A 41 -4.05 -4.97 -16.68
C ALA A 41 -4.87 -5.26 -17.95
N ASP A 42 -5.13 -6.53 -18.22
CA ASP A 42 -6.02 -7.01 -19.26
C ASP A 42 -6.95 -8.09 -18.68
N ASP A 43 -8.25 -7.79 -18.65
CA ASP A 43 -9.28 -8.72 -18.18
C ASP A 43 -9.96 -9.49 -19.32
N ALA A 44 -9.57 -9.27 -20.58
CA ALA A 44 -10.12 -9.99 -21.73
C ALA A 44 -9.90 -11.52 -21.66
N PRO A 45 -8.73 -12.04 -21.26
CA PRO A 45 -8.54 -13.49 -21.12
C PRO A 45 -9.43 -14.09 -20.03
N LEU A 46 -9.63 -13.37 -18.92
CA LEU A 46 -10.53 -13.77 -17.85
C LEU A 46 -11.98 -13.84 -18.36
N ARG A 47 -12.47 -12.76 -18.99
CA ARG A 47 -13.83 -12.73 -19.55
C ARG A 47 -14.05 -13.81 -20.60
N ALA A 48 -13.06 -14.03 -21.47
CA ALA A 48 -13.12 -15.07 -22.48
C ALA A 48 -13.21 -16.47 -21.85
N ALA A 49 -12.46 -16.75 -20.78
CA ALA A 49 -12.59 -18.01 -20.03
C ALA A 49 -13.95 -18.14 -19.33
N LEU A 50 -14.43 -17.07 -18.68
CA LEU A 50 -15.72 -17.06 -17.98
C LEU A 50 -16.92 -17.19 -18.94
N ALA A 51 -16.81 -16.74 -20.19
CA ALA A 51 -17.86 -16.91 -21.20
C ALA A 51 -18.09 -18.37 -21.63
N ARG A 52 -17.12 -19.26 -21.35
CA ARG A 52 -17.14 -20.70 -21.65
C ARG A 52 -16.91 -21.52 -20.37
N LEU A 53 -17.40 -20.99 -19.25
CA LEU A 53 -17.22 -21.56 -17.91
C LEU A 53 -17.76 -22.99 -17.81
N ASP A 54 -18.85 -23.28 -18.53
CA ASP A 54 -19.52 -24.58 -18.65
C ASP A 54 -18.66 -25.67 -19.32
N GLN A 55 -17.63 -25.29 -20.08
CA GLN A 55 -16.72 -26.23 -20.75
C GLN A 55 -15.61 -26.74 -19.84
N PHE A 56 -15.38 -26.08 -18.70
CA PHE A 56 -14.33 -26.49 -17.76
C PHE A 56 -14.82 -27.60 -16.84
N ALA A 57 -13.99 -28.63 -16.67
CA ALA A 57 -14.24 -29.73 -15.75
C ALA A 57 -13.98 -29.35 -14.28
N LEU A 58 -13.19 -28.30 -14.06
CA LEU A 58 -12.83 -27.78 -12.74
C LEU A 58 -12.34 -26.34 -12.87
N VAL A 59 -12.75 -25.48 -11.93
CA VAL A 59 -12.19 -24.13 -11.77
C VAL A 59 -11.49 -24.03 -10.44
N ILE A 60 -10.26 -23.52 -10.44
CA ILE A 60 -9.41 -23.42 -9.25
C ILE A 60 -9.14 -21.95 -8.94
N PHE A 61 -9.49 -21.50 -7.73
CA PHE A 61 -9.13 -20.18 -7.22
C PHE A 61 -8.00 -20.28 -6.20
N VAL A 62 -6.91 -19.56 -6.46
CA VAL A 62 -5.73 -19.58 -5.59
C VAL A 62 -5.77 -18.53 -4.47
N SER A 63 -6.78 -17.66 -4.43
CA SER A 63 -6.95 -16.65 -3.39
C SER A 63 -8.39 -16.12 -3.28
N PRO A 64 -8.78 -15.50 -2.15
CA PRO A 64 -10.07 -14.82 -2.01
C PRO A 64 -10.26 -13.68 -3.04
N ASN A 65 -9.19 -12.94 -3.33
CA ASN A 65 -9.22 -11.89 -4.35
C ASN A 65 -9.54 -12.47 -5.74
N ALA A 66 -8.98 -13.63 -6.10
CA ALA A 66 -9.28 -14.27 -7.38
C ALA A 66 -10.78 -14.57 -7.53
N ILE A 67 -11.43 -15.01 -6.45
CA ILE A 67 -12.89 -15.25 -6.41
C ILE A 67 -13.63 -13.93 -6.62
N GLN A 68 -13.27 -12.90 -5.84
CA GLN A 68 -13.93 -11.60 -5.93
C GLN A 68 -13.93 -11.05 -7.35
N TYR A 69 -12.74 -10.91 -7.95
CA TYR A 69 -12.61 -10.34 -9.30
C TYR A 69 -13.24 -11.24 -10.38
N ALA A 70 -13.17 -12.56 -10.25
CA ALA A 70 -13.76 -13.46 -11.24
C ALA A 70 -15.28 -13.49 -11.19
N VAL A 71 -15.88 -13.49 -9.99
CA VAL A 71 -17.34 -13.46 -9.84
C VAL A 71 -17.89 -12.11 -10.30
N ASP A 72 -17.20 -11.00 -10.00
CA ASP A 72 -17.56 -9.68 -10.51
C ASP A 72 -17.46 -9.63 -12.04
N ALA A 73 -16.40 -10.18 -12.64
CA ALA A 73 -16.27 -10.28 -14.09
C ALA A 73 -17.32 -11.22 -14.72
N LEU A 74 -17.72 -12.29 -14.02
CA LEU A 74 -18.75 -13.22 -14.49
C LEU A 74 -20.12 -12.53 -14.56
N ALA A 75 -20.46 -11.69 -13.58
CA ALA A 75 -21.69 -10.90 -13.59
C ALA A 75 -21.75 -10.00 -14.85
N VAL A 76 -20.62 -9.38 -15.20
CA VAL A 76 -20.50 -8.56 -16.41
C VAL A 76 -20.67 -9.40 -17.69
N VAL A 77 -20.02 -10.57 -17.77
CA VAL A 77 -20.13 -11.48 -18.93
C VAL A 77 -21.57 -11.98 -19.11
N GLN A 78 -22.28 -12.25 -18.02
CA GLN A 78 -23.67 -12.72 -18.04
C GLN A 78 -24.70 -11.58 -18.22
N GLY A 79 -24.28 -10.31 -18.06
CA GLY A 79 -25.18 -9.16 -18.15
C GLY A 79 -26.21 -9.07 -17.01
N ILE A 80 -25.90 -9.64 -15.84
CA ILE A 80 -26.80 -9.68 -14.68
C ILE A 80 -26.16 -9.05 -13.44
N ALA A 81 -26.97 -8.55 -12.52
CA ALA A 81 -26.49 -7.85 -11.33
C ALA A 81 -25.78 -8.77 -10.32
N ALA A 82 -26.14 -10.05 -10.29
CA ALA A 82 -25.53 -11.07 -9.44
C ALA A 82 -25.16 -12.27 -10.30
N ALA A 83 -23.86 -12.58 -10.40
CA ALA A 83 -23.36 -13.70 -11.18
C ALA A 83 -24.00 -15.02 -10.72
N GLN A 84 -24.37 -15.86 -11.69
CA GLN A 84 -24.85 -17.21 -11.43
C GLN A 84 -23.76 -18.20 -11.81
N TRP A 85 -23.23 -18.91 -10.81
CA TRP A 85 -22.27 -19.96 -11.07
C TRP A 85 -22.98 -21.19 -11.68
N PRO A 86 -22.45 -21.84 -12.72
CA PRO A 86 -23.05 -23.05 -13.26
C PRO A 86 -22.99 -24.20 -12.23
N PRO A 87 -24.11 -24.83 -11.84
CA PRO A 87 -24.12 -25.86 -10.79
C PRO A 87 -23.33 -27.12 -11.16
N GLY A 88 -23.16 -27.39 -12.46
CA GLY A 88 -22.37 -28.53 -12.96
C GLY A 88 -20.85 -28.33 -12.92
N VAL A 89 -20.35 -27.12 -12.67
CA VAL A 89 -18.92 -26.79 -12.71
C VAL A 89 -18.35 -26.78 -11.29
N PRO A 90 -17.53 -27.77 -10.89
CA PRO A 90 -16.96 -27.81 -9.56
C PRO A 90 -15.90 -26.71 -9.37
N VAL A 91 -15.76 -26.25 -8.13
CA VAL A 91 -14.83 -25.18 -7.75
C VAL A 91 -13.87 -25.69 -6.70
N ALA A 92 -12.58 -25.42 -6.87
CA ALA A 92 -11.53 -25.75 -5.93
C ALA A 92 -10.87 -24.50 -5.35
N VAL A 93 -10.55 -24.51 -4.06
CA VAL A 93 -9.91 -23.39 -3.36
C VAL A 93 -8.80 -23.86 -2.43
N VAL A 94 -7.78 -23.03 -2.23
CA VAL A 94 -6.58 -23.42 -1.46
C VAL A 94 -6.71 -23.30 0.07
N GLY A 95 -7.75 -22.65 0.60
CA GLY A 95 -7.82 -22.42 2.04
C GLY A 95 -9.14 -21.81 2.55
N PRO A 96 -9.29 -21.70 3.88
CA PRO A 96 -10.55 -21.36 4.54
C PRO A 96 -11.10 -19.98 4.18
N ALA A 97 -10.23 -18.97 4.05
CA ALA A 97 -10.66 -17.63 3.63
C ALA A 97 -11.28 -17.62 2.22
N SER A 98 -10.82 -18.49 1.32
CA SER A 98 -11.39 -18.63 -0.02
C SER A 98 -12.72 -19.39 0.01
N VAL A 99 -12.88 -20.36 0.92
CA VAL A 99 -14.18 -21.03 1.16
C VAL A 99 -15.22 -20.01 1.63
N MET A 100 -14.87 -19.15 2.59
CA MET A 100 -15.74 -18.07 3.05
C MET A 100 -16.09 -17.08 1.91
N ALA A 101 -15.11 -16.69 1.11
CA ALA A 101 -15.35 -15.79 -0.03
C ALA A 101 -16.28 -16.39 -1.09
N LEU A 102 -16.25 -17.72 -1.31
CA LEU A 102 -17.23 -18.39 -2.17
C LEU A 102 -18.63 -18.38 -1.54
N ALA A 103 -18.73 -18.66 -0.23
CA ALA A 103 -20.00 -18.67 0.48
C ALA A 103 -20.68 -17.29 0.48
N GLU A 104 -19.92 -16.21 0.64
CA GLU A 104 -20.41 -14.82 0.52
C GLU A 104 -20.99 -14.51 -0.87
N ARG A 105 -20.55 -15.24 -1.90
CA ARG A 105 -21.05 -15.15 -3.28
C ARG A 105 -22.14 -16.18 -3.60
N GLY A 106 -22.62 -16.93 -2.60
CA GLY A 106 -23.65 -17.95 -2.76
C GLY A 106 -23.18 -19.26 -3.40
N ILE A 107 -21.86 -19.45 -3.57
CA ILE A 107 -21.27 -20.69 -4.10
C ILE A 107 -20.88 -21.57 -2.92
N VAL A 108 -21.83 -22.34 -2.40
CA VAL A 108 -21.66 -23.16 -1.19
C VAL A 108 -22.20 -24.57 -1.40
N ALA A 109 -21.66 -25.55 -0.67
CA ALA A 109 -22.21 -26.89 -0.61
C ALA A 109 -23.56 -26.90 0.14
N PRO A 110 -24.53 -27.79 -0.20
CA PRO A 110 -24.42 -28.88 -1.18
C PRO A 110 -24.75 -28.47 -2.62
N ASP A 111 -25.27 -27.26 -2.84
CA ASP A 111 -25.74 -26.79 -4.15
C ASP A 111 -24.61 -26.75 -5.20
N TYR A 112 -23.39 -26.52 -4.74
CA TYR A 112 -22.17 -26.55 -5.56
C TYR A 112 -21.14 -27.51 -4.97
N ARG A 113 -20.41 -28.21 -5.87
CA ARG A 113 -19.27 -29.04 -5.48
C ARG A 113 -18.05 -28.16 -5.23
N VAL A 114 -17.79 -27.83 -3.97
CA VAL A 114 -16.62 -27.07 -3.50
C VAL A 114 -15.56 -28.04 -2.95
N ILE A 115 -14.34 -27.97 -3.49
CA ILE A 115 -13.18 -28.78 -3.10
C ILE A 115 -12.18 -27.88 -2.36
N ALA A 116 -11.78 -28.26 -1.15
CA ALA A 116 -10.79 -27.52 -0.37
C ALA A 116 -9.94 -28.49 0.46
N PRO A 117 -8.74 -28.10 0.92
CA PRO A 117 -7.93 -28.91 1.84
C PRO A 117 -8.72 -29.31 3.09
N ALA A 118 -8.39 -30.48 3.65
CA ALA A 118 -9.02 -30.98 4.87
C ALA A 118 -8.93 -29.93 6.01
N GLY A 119 -10.07 -29.65 6.64
CA GLY A 119 -10.18 -28.66 7.73
C GLY A 119 -10.37 -27.20 7.28
N ALA A 120 -10.39 -26.92 5.97
CA ALA A 120 -10.67 -25.57 5.46
C ALA A 120 -12.16 -25.16 5.51
N ASP A 121 -13.06 -26.12 5.66
CA ASP A 121 -14.52 -25.94 5.70
C ASP A 121 -15.07 -25.76 7.13
N GLY A 122 -14.20 -25.78 8.16
CA GLY A 122 -14.59 -25.67 9.57
C GLY A 122 -15.21 -26.93 10.16
N ASN A 123 -15.38 -28.01 9.39
CA ASN A 123 -16.05 -29.26 9.81
C ASN A 123 -15.08 -30.37 10.29
N GLY A 124 -13.79 -30.06 10.48
CA GLY A 124 -12.78 -31.03 10.91
C GLY A 124 -12.99 -31.56 12.34
N THR A 125 -13.84 -32.58 12.50
CA THR A 125 -14.03 -33.38 13.71
C THR A 125 -13.06 -34.56 13.82
N ASN A 126 -11.86 -34.47 13.23
CA ASN A 126 -10.80 -35.44 13.45
C ASN A 126 -9.64 -34.81 14.23
N GLY A 127 -9.90 -34.55 15.51
CA GLY A 127 -8.87 -34.40 16.53
C GLY A 127 -8.20 -35.75 16.81
N GLY A 128 -7.49 -36.29 15.81
CA GLY A 128 -6.59 -37.43 15.96
C GLY A 128 -5.18 -36.93 16.23
N ALA A 129 -4.52 -37.50 17.24
CA ALA A 129 -3.30 -37.04 17.92
C ALA A 129 -1.99 -36.91 17.08
N ASN A 130 -2.05 -36.75 15.76
CA ASN A 130 -0.93 -36.37 14.90
C ASN A 130 -1.37 -35.23 13.96
N CYS A 131 -1.65 -34.05 14.52
CA CYS A 131 -1.88 -32.86 13.72
C CYS A 131 -0.52 -32.23 13.37
N GLU A 132 0.10 -32.67 12.26
CA GLU A 132 0.97 -31.76 11.52
C GLU A 132 0.13 -30.51 11.19
N GLU A 133 0.67 -29.30 11.43
CA GLU A 133 -0.03 -28.03 11.24
C GLU A 133 -0.83 -28.03 9.92
N ALA A 134 -2.16 -27.86 9.97
CA ALA A 134 -3.00 -27.89 8.78
C ALA A 134 -2.46 -26.95 7.69
N ARG A 135 -2.01 -27.52 6.57
CA ARG A 135 -1.43 -26.77 5.46
C ARG A 135 -2.53 -26.32 4.49
N PHE A 136 -2.56 -25.04 4.18
CA PHE A 136 -3.51 -24.43 3.25
C PHE A 136 -2.77 -23.83 2.05
N ASP A 137 -2.17 -24.70 1.25
CA ASP A 137 -1.41 -24.35 0.05
C ASP A 137 -1.82 -25.22 -1.16
N SER A 138 -1.21 -24.97 -2.32
CA SER A 138 -1.50 -25.71 -3.54
C SER A 138 -1.17 -27.20 -3.45
N GLU A 139 -0.22 -27.60 -2.60
CA GLU A 139 0.13 -29.02 -2.37
C GLU A 139 -0.96 -29.71 -1.55
N ALA A 140 -1.47 -29.04 -0.52
CA ALA A 140 -2.59 -29.54 0.27
C ALA A 140 -3.88 -29.64 -0.56
N LEU A 141 -4.12 -28.70 -1.48
CA LEU A 141 -5.24 -28.80 -2.42
C LEU A 141 -5.05 -29.96 -3.39
N TRP A 142 -3.83 -30.15 -3.92
CA TRP A 142 -3.52 -31.26 -4.83
C TRP A 142 -3.87 -32.62 -4.23
N ALA A 143 -3.65 -32.82 -2.92
CA ALA A 143 -4.01 -34.06 -2.22
C ALA A 143 -5.52 -34.34 -2.18
N GLN A 144 -6.37 -33.33 -2.41
CA GLN A 144 -7.84 -33.46 -2.48
C GLN A 144 -8.37 -33.54 -3.92
N LEU A 145 -7.50 -33.29 -4.91
CA LEU A 145 -7.86 -33.43 -6.32
C LEU A 145 -7.71 -34.89 -6.76
N GLU A 146 -8.47 -35.28 -7.78
CA GLU A 146 -8.36 -36.57 -8.45
C GLU A 146 -7.80 -36.35 -9.87
N PRO A 147 -6.46 -36.33 -10.08
CA PRO A 147 -5.88 -35.93 -11.34
C PRO A 147 -6.25 -36.86 -12.50
N ALA A 148 -6.44 -38.15 -12.22
CA ALA A 148 -6.88 -39.14 -13.20
C ALA A 148 -8.25 -38.80 -13.81
N ALA A 149 -9.16 -38.16 -13.06
CA ALA A 149 -10.47 -37.75 -13.54
C ALA A 149 -10.43 -36.50 -14.43
N LEU A 150 -9.29 -35.80 -14.47
CA LEU A 150 -9.07 -34.57 -15.23
C LEU A 150 -8.26 -34.78 -16.52
N GLN A 151 -7.82 -36.00 -16.79
CA GLN A 151 -7.05 -36.32 -17.99
C GLN A 151 -7.85 -36.01 -19.27
N GLY A 152 -7.27 -35.21 -20.17
CA GLY A 152 -7.90 -34.75 -21.41
C GLY A 152 -9.01 -33.72 -21.22
N ARG A 153 -9.25 -33.24 -19.99
CA ARG A 153 -10.29 -32.26 -19.69
C ARG A 153 -9.71 -30.87 -19.43
N SER A 154 -10.46 -29.83 -19.75
CA SER A 154 -10.03 -28.45 -19.51
C SER A 154 -10.22 -28.05 -18.04
N VAL A 155 -9.18 -27.46 -17.45
CA VAL A 155 -9.15 -26.93 -16.09
C VAL A 155 -8.78 -25.46 -16.13
N LEU A 156 -9.56 -24.62 -15.45
CA LEU A 156 -9.30 -23.18 -15.35
C LEU A 156 -8.63 -22.87 -14.02
N ILE A 157 -7.49 -22.18 -14.03
CA ILE A 157 -6.85 -21.63 -12.83
C ILE A 157 -6.98 -20.12 -12.87
N VAL A 158 -7.64 -19.56 -11.86
CA VAL A 158 -7.82 -18.12 -11.69
C VAL A 158 -6.91 -17.64 -10.56
N ARG A 159 -6.03 -16.69 -10.89
CA ARG A 159 -4.96 -16.22 -9.99
C ARG A 159 -4.68 -14.74 -10.11
N GLY A 160 -3.78 -14.25 -9.27
CA GLY A 160 -3.18 -12.93 -9.48
C GLY A 160 -1.95 -13.01 -10.39
N ASN A 161 -1.43 -11.87 -10.81
CA ASN A 161 -0.14 -11.79 -11.53
C ASN A 161 0.99 -12.44 -10.70
N GLY A 162 1.78 -13.31 -11.34
CA GLY A 162 2.87 -14.05 -10.69
C GLY A 162 2.43 -15.15 -9.70
N GLY A 163 3.38 -15.76 -8.98
CA GLY A 163 3.16 -16.96 -8.15
C GLY A 163 3.83 -18.21 -8.73
N ARG A 164 3.79 -19.34 -8.00
CA ARG A 164 4.33 -20.61 -8.50
C ARG A 164 3.33 -21.27 -9.46
N ASP A 165 3.82 -21.77 -10.59
CA ASP A 165 3.02 -22.50 -11.58
C ASP A 165 2.88 -24.00 -11.28
N TRP A 166 3.43 -24.44 -10.14
CA TRP A 166 3.47 -25.84 -9.70
C TRP A 166 2.15 -26.60 -9.85
N LEU A 167 1.00 -26.01 -9.43
CA LEU A 167 -0.29 -26.69 -9.54
C LEU A 167 -0.73 -26.87 -11.00
N GLY A 168 -0.49 -25.85 -11.83
CA GLY A 168 -0.78 -25.91 -13.26
C GLY A 168 0.12 -26.94 -13.94
N ASP A 169 1.41 -26.97 -13.60
CA ASP A 169 2.35 -27.94 -14.15
C ASP A 169 1.98 -29.37 -13.76
N ARG A 170 1.63 -29.62 -12.50
CA ARG A 170 1.18 -30.94 -12.03
C ARG A 170 -0.11 -31.41 -12.71
N LEU A 171 -1.05 -30.50 -12.96
CA LEU A 171 -2.27 -30.83 -13.69
C LEU A 171 -1.97 -31.14 -15.16
N ARG A 172 -1.07 -30.40 -15.82
CA ARG A 172 -0.62 -30.70 -17.19
C ARG A 172 0.13 -32.02 -17.28
N GLU A 173 1.00 -32.31 -16.31
CA GLU A 173 1.71 -33.59 -16.19
C GLU A 173 0.73 -34.76 -16.02
N ALA A 174 -0.37 -34.56 -15.30
CA ALA A 174 -1.47 -35.52 -15.18
C ALA A 174 -2.36 -35.58 -16.45
N GLY A 175 -2.04 -34.82 -17.49
CA GLY A 175 -2.72 -34.83 -18.78
C GLY A 175 -3.95 -33.93 -18.89
N ALA A 176 -4.18 -33.01 -17.95
CA ALA A 176 -5.25 -32.02 -18.06
C ALA A 176 -4.85 -30.85 -18.98
N ASP A 177 -5.83 -30.27 -19.66
CA ASP A 177 -5.67 -29.04 -20.44
C ASP A 177 -5.86 -27.81 -19.53
N VAL A 178 -4.76 -27.17 -19.13
CA VAL A 178 -4.79 -26.12 -18.10
C VAL A 178 -4.72 -24.73 -18.71
N THR A 179 -5.82 -23.99 -18.58
CA THR A 179 -5.89 -22.56 -18.87
C THR A 179 -5.68 -21.77 -17.58
N ALA A 180 -4.62 -20.96 -17.49
CA ALA A 180 -4.39 -20.07 -16.35
C ALA A 180 -4.66 -18.62 -16.75
N VAL A 181 -5.48 -17.92 -15.97
CA VAL A 181 -5.85 -16.51 -16.22
C VAL A 181 -5.62 -15.64 -14.99
N GLU A 182 -5.22 -14.40 -15.22
CA GLU A 182 -5.04 -13.40 -14.18
C GLU A 182 -6.34 -12.63 -13.98
N ALA A 183 -6.88 -12.63 -12.75
CA ALA A 183 -8.07 -11.87 -12.40
C ALA A 183 -7.76 -10.55 -11.68
N TYR A 184 -6.58 -10.46 -11.07
CA TYR A 184 -6.14 -9.27 -10.37
C TYR A 184 -4.62 -9.15 -10.49
N GLN A 185 -4.12 -7.95 -10.22
CA GLN A 185 -2.69 -7.72 -10.10
C GLN A 185 -2.32 -7.21 -8.71
N ARG A 186 -1.19 -7.71 -8.24
CA ARG A 186 -0.42 -7.22 -7.11
C ARG A 186 0.64 -6.30 -7.66
N THR A 187 0.68 -5.08 -7.14
CA THR A 187 1.76 -4.13 -7.40
C THR A 187 2.36 -3.70 -6.08
N LEU A 188 3.64 -3.32 -6.11
CA LEU A 188 4.29 -2.66 -5.00
C LEU A 188 3.91 -1.16 -5.06
N PRO A 189 3.09 -0.63 -4.14
CA PRO A 189 2.84 0.79 -4.09
C PRO A 189 4.12 1.51 -3.63
N GLU A 190 4.38 2.70 -4.17
CA GLU A 190 5.46 3.56 -3.68
C GLU A 190 5.00 4.31 -2.43
N PRO A 191 5.61 4.07 -1.25
CA PRO A 191 5.28 4.83 -0.05
C PRO A 191 5.70 6.29 -0.22
N THR A 192 4.87 7.20 0.27
CA THR A 192 5.13 8.65 0.21
C THR A 192 6.33 9.06 1.06
N ALA A 193 6.92 10.23 0.76
CA ALA A 193 7.99 10.79 1.57
C ALA A 193 7.61 10.96 3.05
N MET A 194 6.35 11.33 3.34
CA MET A 194 5.82 11.44 4.71
C MET A 194 5.76 10.09 5.43
N GLN A 195 5.37 9.02 4.74
CA GLN A 195 5.35 7.67 5.32
C GLN A 195 6.76 7.19 5.66
N TRP A 196 7.74 7.44 4.78
CA TRP A 196 9.14 7.15 5.08
C TRP A 196 9.67 7.98 6.23
N GLN A 197 9.29 9.26 6.32
CA GLN A 197 9.69 10.10 7.44
C GLN A 197 9.14 9.55 8.76
N ALA A 198 7.86 9.17 8.81
CA ALA A 198 7.26 8.55 10.00
C ALA A 198 7.94 7.23 10.40
N VAL A 199 8.42 6.44 9.43
CA VAL A 199 9.25 5.26 9.71
C VAL A 199 10.58 5.66 10.34
N ARG A 200 11.31 6.63 9.78
CA ARG A 200 12.59 7.12 10.33
C ARG A 200 12.44 7.69 11.74
N ASP A 201 11.36 8.44 11.98
CA ASP A 201 11.05 8.99 13.30
C ASP A 201 10.86 7.86 14.32
N GLY A 202 10.21 6.76 13.92
CA GLY A 202 10.05 5.55 14.75
C GLY A 202 11.31 4.70 14.94
N LEU A 203 12.32 4.85 14.07
CA LEU A 203 13.62 4.17 14.17
C LEU A 203 14.64 5.00 14.98
N SER A 204 14.33 6.25 15.32
CA SER A 204 15.24 7.14 16.01
C SER A 204 15.44 6.74 17.49
N PRO A 205 16.63 6.95 18.07
CA PRO A 205 16.88 6.64 19.48
C PRO A 205 15.90 7.40 20.41
N GLY A 206 15.23 6.68 21.30
CA GLY A 206 14.25 7.27 22.24
C GLY A 206 12.85 7.48 21.67
N ALA A 207 12.60 7.07 20.42
CA ALA A 207 11.26 7.06 19.84
C ALA A 207 10.34 6.04 20.53
N ALA A 208 9.03 6.19 20.28
CA ALA A 208 8.03 5.23 20.73
C ALA A 208 8.32 3.84 20.13
N PRO A 209 8.03 2.74 20.86
CA PRO A 209 8.24 1.41 20.33
C PRO A 209 7.35 1.19 19.08
N GLN A 210 7.95 0.63 18.04
CA GLN A 210 7.29 0.31 16.77
C GLN A 210 7.21 -1.21 16.58
N ALA A 211 6.14 -1.70 15.95
CA ALA A 211 6.03 -3.08 15.47
C ALA A 211 5.55 -3.13 14.02
N TRP A 212 6.16 -4.00 13.21
CA TRP A 212 5.78 -4.23 11.82
C TRP A 212 4.87 -5.44 11.71
N LEU A 213 3.64 -5.21 11.25
CA LEU A 213 2.67 -6.26 11.00
C LEU A 213 2.83 -6.78 9.57
N LEU A 214 3.54 -7.90 9.40
CA LEU A 214 3.82 -8.51 8.09
C LEU A 214 2.91 -9.74 7.88
N THR A 215 1.97 -9.61 6.94
CA THR A 215 0.90 -10.62 6.73
C THR A 215 1.10 -11.48 5.49
N SER A 216 2.18 -11.27 4.72
CA SER A 216 2.55 -12.14 3.61
C SER A 216 4.07 -12.17 3.42
N SER A 217 4.62 -13.29 2.94
CA SER A 217 6.05 -13.39 2.62
C SER A 217 6.46 -12.43 1.50
N GLU A 218 5.51 -12.02 0.66
CA GLU A 218 5.72 -11.01 -0.38
C GLU A 218 5.89 -9.62 0.22
N ALA A 219 5.10 -9.26 1.24
CA ALA A 219 5.28 -8.00 1.97
C ALA A 219 6.68 -7.91 2.59
N VAL A 220 7.18 -9.02 3.17
CA VAL A 220 8.54 -9.06 3.75
C VAL A 220 9.62 -8.75 2.69
N ARG A 221 9.51 -9.33 1.49
CA ARG A 221 10.45 -9.06 0.39
C ARG A 221 10.34 -7.63 -0.11
N ASN A 222 9.12 -7.13 -0.28
CA ASN A 222 8.86 -5.76 -0.70
C ASN A 222 9.41 -4.74 0.31
N LEU A 223 9.28 -5.01 1.61
CA LEU A 223 9.89 -4.19 2.67
C LEU A 223 11.40 -4.14 2.52
N GLU A 224 12.07 -5.28 2.36
CA GLU A 224 13.54 -5.31 2.22
C GLU A 224 14.00 -4.55 0.97
N THR A 225 13.33 -4.74 -0.16
CA THR A 225 13.63 -3.99 -1.39
C THR A 225 13.47 -2.50 -1.15
N LEU A 226 12.31 -2.07 -0.63
CA LEU A 226 12.02 -0.66 -0.38
C LEU A 226 12.98 -0.02 0.65
N ALA A 227 13.26 -0.73 1.74
CA ALA A 227 14.13 -0.26 2.81
C ALA A 227 15.57 -0.05 2.32
N ARG A 228 16.10 -0.93 1.46
CA ARG A 228 17.44 -0.76 0.87
C ARG A 228 17.59 0.49 0.00
N HIS A 229 16.51 0.93 -0.63
CA HIS A 229 16.53 2.13 -1.47
C HIS A 229 16.28 3.42 -0.69
N ASN A 230 15.57 3.35 0.44
CA ASN A 230 15.05 4.53 1.14
C ASN A 230 15.65 4.77 2.54
N LEU A 231 16.34 3.78 3.12
CA LEU A 231 16.97 3.86 4.44
C LEU A 231 18.49 3.73 4.34
N SER A 232 19.19 4.41 5.23
CA SER A 232 20.62 4.23 5.43
C SER A 232 20.94 2.85 6.01
N PRO A 233 22.19 2.35 5.88
CA PRO A 233 22.58 1.06 6.45
C PRO A 233 22.34 0.93 7.96
N GLN A 234 22.48 2.04 8.70
CA GLN A 234 22.23 2.07 10.14
C GLN A 234 20.74 1.96 10.46
N GLU A 235 19.89 2.73 9.78
CA GLU A 235 18.43 2.64 9.93
C GLU A 235 17.91 1.25 9.53
N LEU A 236 18.47 0.64 8.48
CA LEU A 236 18.12 -0.72 8.07
C LEU A 236 18.50 -1.75 9.15
N ALA A 237 19.65 -1.59 9.81
CA ALA A 237 20.04 -2.45 10.92
C ALA A 237 19.08 -2.29 12.12
N THR A 238 18.67 -1.05 12.42
CA THR A 238 17.66 -0.77 13.45
C THR A 238 16.31 -1.39 13.10
N LEU A 239 15.85 -1.25 11.85
CA LEU A 239 14.59 -1.83 11.36
C LEU A 239 14.54 -3.35 11.61
N LYS A 240 15.66 -4.06 11.38
CA LYS A 240 15.78 -5.51 11.61
C LYS A 240 15.75 -5.92 13.10
N GLN A 241 15.91 -4.95 14.01
CA GLN A 241 15.76 -5.13 15.46
C GLN A 241 14.36 -4.74 15.96
N VAL A 242 13.54 -4.10 15.13
CA VAL A 242 12.13 -3.79 15.44
C VAL A 242 11.31 -5.09 15.48
N GLN A 243 10.26 -5.10 16.31
CA GLN A 243 9.36 -6.25 16.40
C GLN A 243 8.66 -6.49 15.05
N CYS A 244 8.78 -7.71 14.53
CA CYS A 244 7.95 -8.22 13.44
C CYS A 244 6.83 -9.10 14.02
N ILE A 245 5.59 -8.88 13.60
CA ILE A 245 4.42 -9.68 13.96
C ILE A 245 3.91 -10.38 12.70
N ALA A 246 3.83 -11.71 12.72
CA ALA A 246 3.46 -12.51 11.55
C ALA A 246 2.47 -13.64 11.91
N PRO A 247 1.40 -13.86 11.13
CA PRO A 247 0.37 -14.86 11.43
C PRO A 247 0.74 -16.30 11.05
N HIS A 248 1.85 -16.52 10.34
CA HIS A 248 2.20 -17.82 9.76
C HIS A 248 3.71 -18.09 9.82
N ALA A 249 4.10 -19.35 10.08
CA ALA A 249 5.49 -19.79 10.22
C ALA A 249 6.35 -19.40 9.02
N ARG A 250 5.89 -19.71 7.80
CA ARG A 250 6.55 -19.29 6.54
C ARG A 250 6.85 -17.79 6.42
N ILE A 251 6.01 -16.91 6.96
CA ILE A 251 6.25 -15.46 6.92
C ILE A 251 7.34 -15.10 7.93
N ALA A 252 7.27 -15.69 9.12
CA ALA A 252 8.30 -15.55 10.15
C ALA A 252 9.67 -16.03 9.65
N GLU A 253 9.75 -17.23 9.06
CA GLU A 253 10.97 -17.76 8.44
C GLU A 253 11.55 -16.84 7.38
N GLN A 254 10.70 -16.29 6.50
CA GLN A 254 11.13 -15.31 5.49
C GLN A 254 11.69 -14.03 6.15
N ALA A 255 11.08 -13.55 7.22
CA ALA A 255 11.57 -12.39 7.96
C ALA A 255 12.91 -12.69 8.65
N GLN A 256 13.06 -13.87 9.25
CA GLN A 256 14.34 -14.33 9.83
C GLN A 256 15.45 -14.40 8.79
N ALA A 257 15.15 -14.97 7.62
CA ALA A 257 16.10 -15.09 6.52
C ALA A 257 16.59 -13.72 6.00
N LEU A 258 15.77 -12.67 6.12
CA LEU A 258 16.15 -11.30 5.79
C LEU A 258 16.79 -10.53 6.96
N GLY A 259 16.91 -11.16 8.13
CA GLY A 259 17.66 -10.66 9.28
C GLY A 259 16.81 -10.03 10.38
N PHE A 260 15.47 -10.17 10.37
CA PHE A 260 14.65 -9.77 11.51
C PHE A 260 14.97 -10.64 12.73
N THR A 261 15.33 -10.01 13.84
CA THR A 261 15.76 -10.70 15.07
C THR A 261 14.64 -10.87 16.09
N ARG A 262 13.62 -10.02 16.06
CA ARG A 262 12.48 -10.04 16.99
C ARG A 262 11.21 -10.39 16.25
N ILE A 263 10.69 -11.60 16.44
CA ILE A 263 9.50 -12.09 15.73
C ILE A 263 8.49 -12.65 16.72
N LEU A 264 7.25 -12.22 16.57
CA LEU A 264 6.10 -12.67 17.35
C LEU A 264 5.14 -13.36 16.39
N ARG A 265 4.90 -14.65 16.60
CA ARG A 265 3.94 -15.43 15.82
C ARG A 265 2.53 -15.14 16.35
N ALA A 266 1.69 -14.55 15.52
CA ALA A 266 0.29 -14.32 15.82
C ALA A 266 -0.55 -15.55 15.42
N ALA A 267 -1.69 -15.72 16.08
CA ALA A 267 -2.72 -16.63 15.58
C ALA A 267 -3.28 -16.13 14.23
N PRO A 268 -3.79 -17.02 13.36
CA PRO A 268 -4.37 -16.61 12.09
C PRO A 268 -5.62 -15.74 12.28
N GLY A 269 -5.90 -14.88 11.30
CA GLY A 269 -7.04 -13.97 11.30
C GLY A 269 -6.83 -12.68 12.10
N ASP A 270 -7.71 -11.71 11.90
CA ASP A 270 -7.57 -10.34 12.43
C ASP A 270 -7.63 -10.29 13.96
N ALA A 271 -8.43 -11.16 14.58
CA ALA A 271 -8.48 -11.29 16.04
C ALA A 271 -7.13 -11.76 16.62
N GLY A 272 -6.47 -12.70 15.95
CA GLY A 272 -5.16 -13.20 16.33
C GLY A 272 -4.06 -12.14 16.18
N LEU A 273 -4.10 -11.38 15.08
CA LEU A 273 -3.20 -10.24 14.85
C LEU A 273 -3.38 -9.16 15.92
N LEU A 274 -4.61 -8.79 16.24
CA LEU A 274 -4.92 -7.80 17.27
C LEU A 274 -4.42 -8.26 18.66
N ALA A 275 -4.66 -9.52 19.02
CA ALA A 275 -4.20 -10.08 20.30
C ALA A 275 -2.67 -10.04 20.41
N ALA A 276 -1.94 -10.38 19.34
CA ALA A 276 -0.48 -10.31 19.31
C ALA A 276 0.03 -8.88 19.40
N CYS A 277 -0.60 -7.91 18.72
CA CYS A 277 -0.25 -6.49 18.84
C CYS A 277 -0.46 -5.96 20.27
N LYS A 278 -1.56 -6.35 20.94
CA LYS A 278 -1.81 -6.01 22.34
C LYS A 278 -0.76 -6.62 23.26
N GLN A 279 -0.50 -7.92 23.14
CA GLN A 279 0.52 -8.63 23.91
C GLN A 279 1.89 -7.96 23.77
N TRP A 280 2.27 -7.59 22.55
CA TRP A 280 3.48 -6.85 22.29
C TRP A 280 3.48 -5.51 23.00
N ALA A 281 2.43 -4.70 22.84
CA ALA A 281 2.33 -3.38 23.46
C ALA A 281 2.38 -3.43 25.00
N ASP A 282 1.69 -4.39 25.60
CA ASP A 282 1.67 -4.61 27.05
C ASP A 282 3.07 -4.95 27.59
N ALA A 283 3.88 -5.70 26.84
CA ALA A 283 5.25 -6.02 27.21
C ALA A 283 6.18 -4.78 27.24
N TYR A 284 5.86 -3.73 26.47
CA TYR A 284 6.60 -2.46 26.47
C TYR A 284 6.12 -1.46 27.50
N ALA A 285 4.88 -1.59 27.99
CA ALA A 285 4.36 -0.77 29.08
C ALA A 285 5.06 -1.04 30.43
N GLY A 286 5.96 -2.03 30.49
CA GLY A 286 6.48 -2.59 31.73
C GLY A 286 5.40 -3.39 32.46
N PRO A 287 5.72 -4.10 33.56
CA PRO A 287 4.67 -4.56 34.44
C PRO A 287 3.94 -3.31 34.94
N ILE A 288 2.73 -3.07 34.41
CA ILE A 288 1.72 -2.35 35.17
C ILE A 288 1.77 -3.05 36.52
N ALA A 289 2.12 -2.31 37.58
CA ALA A 289 2.02 -2.80 38.94
C ALA A 289 0.71 -3.55 38.97
N ALA A 290 0.80 -4.89 39.12
CA ALA A 290 -0.37 -5.74 39.17
C ALA A 290 -1.32 -4.97 40.07
N SER A 291 -2.46 -4.55 39.52
CA SER A 291 -3.52 -4.00 40.34
C SER A 291 -3.65 -5.06 41.41
N THR A 292 -3.20 -4.70 42.62
CA THR A 292 -3.21 -5.60 43.76
C THR A 292 -4.58 -6.23 43.71
N PRO A 293 -4.72 -7.56 43.61
CA PRO A 293 -6.04 -8.13 43.66
C PRO A 293 -6.62 -7.59 44.96
N VAL A 294 -7.66 -6.76 44.84
CA VAL A 294 -8.47 -6.38 45.98
C VAL A 294 -8.75 -7.71 46.66
N PRO A 295 -8.34 -7.91 47.92
CA PRO A 295 -8.56 -9.19 48.57
C PRO A 295 -10.04 -9.49 48.42
N ALA A 296 -10.31 -10.63 47.77
CA ALA A 296 -11.65 -11.14 47.61
C ALA A 296 -12.33 -11.06 48.98
N VAL A 297 -13.38 -10.26 49.08
CA VAL A 297 -14.26 -10.28 50.25
C VAL A 297 -14.86 -11.68 50.26
N ALA A 298 -14.28 -12.52 51.11
CA ALA A 298 -14.84 -13.80 51.47
C ALA A 298 -16.24 -13.55 52.05
N PRO A 299 -17.23 -14.41 51.72
CA PRO A 299 -18.59 -14.24 52.17
C PRO A 299 -18.64 -14.32 53.69
N ALA A 300 -19.25 -13.32 54.32
CA ALA A 300 -19.43 -13.30 55.76
C ALA A 300 -20.17 -14.57 56.23
N PRO A 301 -19.74 -15.18 57.36
CA PRO A 301 -20.38 -16.36 57.91
C PRO A 301 -21.79 -16.06 58.42
N ARG A 302 -22.67 -17.04 58.21
CA ARG A 302 -24.05 -17.09 58.74
C ARG A 302 -24.06 -16.89 60.26
N PRO A 303 -24.99 -16.11 60.82
CA PRO A 303 -25.47 -16.33 62.16
C PRO A 303 -26.56 -17.43 62.15
N GLU A 304 -26.30 -18.49 62.91
CA GLU A 304 -27.28 -19.52 63.29
C GLU A 304 -28.09 -19.06 64.53
N PRO A 305 -29.20 -19.72 64.91
CA PRO A 305 -30.53 -19.17 64.73
C PRO A 305 -31.18 -18.77 66.08
N LEU A 306 -32.07 -17.77 66.04
CA LEU A 306 -33.05 -17.58 67.12
C LEU A 306 -34.40 -18.21 66.72
N PRO A 307 -35.15 -18.77 67.68
CA PRO A 307 -36.28 -19.65 67.43
C PRO A 307 -37.55 -18.92 66.96
N VAL A 308 -38.38 -19.65 66.20
CA VAL A 308 -39.66 -19.28 65.58
C VAL A 308 -40.78 -19.10 66.65
N PRO A 309 -41.80 -18.23 66.44
CA PRO A 309 -42.80 -17.84 67.46
C PRO A 309 -44.10 -18.68 67.39
N PRO A 310 -45.04 -18.55 68.36
CA PRO A 310 -46.45 -18.87 68.14
C PRO A 310 -47.27 -17.60 67.80
N PRO A 311 -48.49 -17.73 67.25
CA PRO A 311 -49.06 -16.71 66.38
C PRO A 311 -49.99 -15.69 67.06
N ALA A 312 -50.08 -14.55 66.37
CA ALA A 312 -51.20 -13.62 66.23
C ALA A 312 -51.79 -12.96 67.49
N MET A 313 -51.70 -11.62 67.55
CA MET A 313 -52.83 -10.74 67.21
C MET A 313 -52.43 -9.24 67.29
N THR A 314 -52.66 -8.56 66.16
CA THR A 314 -53.19 -7.20 65.97
C THR A 314 -52.66 -5.99 66.76
N ASN A 315 -52.40 -4.95 65.95
CA ASN A 315 -52.67 -3.52 66.18
C ASN A 315 -51.68 -2.71 67.05
N ARG A 316 -51.00 -1.76 66.38
CA ARG A 316 -51.38 -0.34 66.32
C ARG A 316 -50.14 0.55 66.31
N VAL A 317 -50.05 1.36 65.26
CA VAL A 317 -49.16 2.50 65.12
C VAL A 317 -49.46 3.51 66.21
N GLU A 318 -48.43 3.99 66.93
CA GLU A 318 -48.42 5.36 67.44
C GLU A 318 -47.00 5.89 67.58
N ARG A 319 -46.69 6.91 66.78
CA ARG A 319 -45.56 7.81 66.92
C ARG A 319 -46.13 9.09 67.50
N VAL A 320 -45.78 9.45 68.74
CA VAL A 320 -45.74 10.85 69.18
C VAL A 320 -44.55 11.05 70.12
N THR A 321 -43.81 12.09 69.79
CA THR A 321 -42.79 12.84 70.54
C THR A 321 -43.08 13.06 72.02
N GLN A 322 -42.03 13.12 72.85
CA GLN A 322 -41.83 14.29 73.72
C GLN A 322 -40.39 14.36 74.23
N GLU A 323 -39.80 15.54 74.02
CA GLU A 323 -38.68 16.09 74.77
C GLU A 323 -39.03 16.15 76.26
N THR A 324 -38.04 15.92 77.13
CA THR A 324 -37.64 16.85 78.20
C THR A 324 -36.56 16.15 79.02
N THR A 325 -35.33 16.63 78.88
CA THR A 325 -34.17 16.26 79.68
C THR A 325 -34.40 16.67 81.14
N SER A 326 -34.31 15.68 82.02
CA SER A 326 -34.17 15.86 83.46
C SER A 326 -32.67 15.88 83.80
N SER A 327 -32.23 16.91 84.53
CA SER A 327 -30.90 16.95 85.14
C SER A 327 -31.06 17.09 86.65
N SER A 328 -30.73 16.04 87.38
CA SER A 328 -30.39 16.01 88.80
C SER A 328 -28.98 16.65 89.01
N THR A 329 -28.63 17.36 90.09
CA THR A 329 -28.18 16.79 91.38
C THR A 329 -27.55 17.91 92.28
N THR A 330 -28.02 18.01 93.54
CA THR A 330 -27.34 18.18 94.87
C THR A 330 -26.33 19.32 95.23
N ILE A 331 -26.75 20.32 96.05
CA ILE A 331 -26.44 20.72 97.48
C ILE A 331 -25.00 20.50 98.10
N PRO A 332 -24.45 21.19 99.19
CA PRO A 332 -24.52 22.55 99.85
C PRO A 332 -23.09 23.15 100.17
N PRO A 333 -22.76 23.99 101.21
CA PRO A 333 -23.52 24.76 102.24
C PRO A 333 -23.11 26.25 102.51
N GLY A 334 -23.95 26.96 103.29
CA GLY A 334 -23.60 28.20 104.00
C GLY A 334 -24.78 28.85 104.76
N ALA A 335 -24.62 29.11 106.07
CA ALA A 335 -25.57 29.68 107.05
C ALA A 335 -26.02 31.14 106.74
N THR A 336 -27.11 31.73 107.26
CA THR A 336 -27.42 32.10 108.67
C THR A 336 -28.90 32.56 108.87
N ALA A 337 -29.31 32.63 110.14
CA ALA A 337 -30.66 32.84 110.73
C ALA A 337 -31.33 34.23 110.61
N SER A 338 -32.67 34.30 110.86
CA SER A 338 -33.35 35.21 111.85
C SER A 338 -34.91 35.06 111.93
N ALA A 339 -35.40 34.76 113.15
CA ALA A 339 -36.64 35.10 113.91
C ALA A 339 -38.08 35.35 113.32
N SER A 340 -39.03 34.45 113.67
CA SER A 340 -40.36 34.50 114.39
C SER A 340 -41.15 35.81 114.75
N PRO A 341 -42.44 35.78 115.24
CA PRO A 341 -43.61 34.88 114.98
C PRO A 341 -45.08 35.48 115.10
N SER A 342 -46.07 34.67 114.68
CA SER A 342 -47.46 34.33 115.15
C SER A 342 -48.45 35.26 115.90
N ALA A 343 -49.77 35.12 115.59
CA ALA A 343 -50.89 35.01 116.56
C ALA A 343 -52.19 34.40 115.94
N SER A 344 -52.94 33.61 116.71
CA SER A 344 -54.19 32.89 116.39
C SER A 344 -55.39 33.41 117.21
N PHE A 345 -56.66 33.12 116.85
CA PHE A 345 -57.72 32.55 117.74
C PHE A 345 -59.13 32.38 117.08
N ALA A 346 -59.74 31.23 117.45
CA ALA A 346 -61.09 30.59 117.40
C ALA A 346 -62.45 31.30 117.05
N ALA A 347 -63.45 30.44 116.73
CA ALA A 347 -64.86 30.65 116.28
C ALA A 347 -65.95 30.51 117.40
N PRO A 348 -67.27 30.79 117.13
CA PRO A 348 -68.33 29.74 116.92
C PRO A 348 -69.62 30.10 116.05
N ARG A 349 -70.66 29.22 116.03
CA ARG A 349 -71.76 28.91 115.00
C ARG A 349 -73.23 29.48 115.19
N ARG A 350 -74.05 29.63 114.09
CA ARG A 350 -75.44 29.03 113.77
C ARG A 350 -76.19 29.59 112.49
N ASN A 351 -76.84 28.74 111.62
CA ASN A 351 -78.11 28.88 110.80
C ASN A 351 -78.16 28.11 109.42
N ALA A 352 -79.22 27.33 109.10
CA ALA A 352 -79.23 26.27 108.03
C ALA A 352 -80.16 26.45 106.78
N ALA A 353 -81.25 27.23 106.82
CA ALA A 353 -82.23 27.26 105.72
C ALA A 353 -81.75 27.94 104.43
N LEU A 354 -80.78 28.85 104.54
CA LEU A 354 -80.20 29.60 103.42
C LEU A 354 -79.42 28.71 102.44
N TRP A 355 -78.95 27.54 102.89
CA TRP A 355 -78.16 26.61 102.09
C TRP A 355 -78.98 25.83 101.05
N ALA A 356 -80.27 25.61 101.28
CA ALA A 356 -81.10 24.81 100.37
C ALA A 356 -81.40 25.54 99.05
N LEU A 357 -81.64 26.85 99.10
CA LEU A 357 -81.97 27.65 97.91
C LEU A 357 -80.73 27.85 97.00
N VAL A 358 -79.56 27.99 97.61
CA VAL A 358 -78.27 28.04 96.90
C VAL A 358 -78.03 26.75 96.12
N ALA A 359 -78.39 25.60 96.67
CA ALA A 359 -78.18 24.30 96.00
C ALA A 359 -78.96 24.16 94.68
N VAL A 360 -80.20 24.65 94.60
CA VAL A 360 -81.03 24.57 93.38
C VAL A 360 -80.49 25.48 92.27
N LEU A 361 -80.09 26.71 92.63
CA LEU A 361 -79.49 27.65 91.67
C LEU A 361 -78.20 27.08 91.07
N VAL A 362 -77.37 26.42 91.89
CA VAL A 362 -76.12 25.76 91.47
C VAL A 362 -76.39 24.61 90.49
N LEU A 363 -77.45 23.82 90.70
CA LEU A 363 -77.81 22.74 89.78
C LEU A 363 -78.30 23.26 88.42
N ALA A 364 -79.08 24.34 88.40
CA ALA A 364 -79.54 24.95 87.16
C ALA A 364 -78.39 25.58 86.35
N THR A 365 -77.45 26.27 87.00
CA THR A 365 -76.26 26.81 86.33
C THR A 365 -75.31 25.72 85.87
N ALA A 366 -75.15 24.64 86.64
CA ALA A 366 -74.36 23.48 86.23
C ALA A 366 -74.97 22.78 85.01
N GLY A 367 -76.29 22.60 84.96
CA GLY A 367 -77.00 22.02 83.83
C GLY A 367 -76.91 22.89 82.56
N GLY A 368 -77.08 24.22 82.72
CA GLY A 368 -76.91 25.17 81.62
C GLY A 368 -75.47 25.24 81.10
N PHE A 369 -74.49 25.19 82.00
CA PHE A 369 -73.07 25.11 81.66
C PHE A 369 -72.75 23.82 80.91
N TRP A 370 -73.28 22.67 81.35
CA TRP A 370 -73.09 21.39 80.69
C TRP A 370 -73.71 21.35 79.28
N TRP A 371 -74.91 21.91 79.09
CA TRP A 371 -75.54 22.01 77.76
C TRP A 371 -74.77 22.92 76.81
N LEU A 372 -74.26 24.06 77.33
CA LEU A 372 -73.43 24.96 76.55
C LEU A 372 -72.09 24.31 76.16
N GLN A 373 -71.48 23.56 77.09
CA GLN A 373 -70.25 22.81 76.85
C GLN A 373 -70.45 21.80 75.70
N GLN A 374 -71.52 20.99 75.74
CA GLN A 374 -71.83 20.05 74.66
C GLN A 374 -72.04 20.72 73.30
N ARG A 375 -72.66 21.92 73.29
CA ARG A 375 -72.87 22.68 72.06
C ARG A 375 -71.57 23.20 71.46
N VAL A 376 -70.65 23.65 72.32
CA VAL A 376 -69.31 24.10 71.93
C VAL A 376 -68.51 22.92 71.37
N ASP A 377 -68.54 21.78 72.05
CA ASP A 377 -67.83 20.57 71.60
C ASP A 377 -68.25 20.15 70.19
N HIS A 378 -69.56 20.08 69.90
CA HIS A 378 -70.05 19.76 68.55
C HIS A 378 -69.62 20.77 67.46
N LEU A 379 -69.62 22.08 67.77
CA LEU A 379 -69.16 23.09 66.81
C LEU A 379 -67.66 23.01 66.56
N THR A 380 -66.87 22.69 67.59
CA THR A 380 -65.42 22.47 67.42
C THR A 380 -65.13 21.26 66.55
N GLU A 381 -65.93 20.19 66.65
CA GLU A 381 -65.79 19.01 65.79
C GLU A 381 -66.12 19.30 64.33
N GLU A 382 -67.17 20.07 64.04
CA GLU A 382 -67.52 20.46 62.66
C GLU A 382 -66.44 21.37 62.03
N LEU A 383 -65.91 22.33 62.80
CA LEU A 383 -64.81 23.17 62.37
C LEU A 383 -63.53 22.36 62.13
N ALA A 384 -63.20 21.43 63.05
CA ALA A 384 -62.06 20.54 62.89
C ALA A 384 -62.18 19.68 61.63
N ARG A 385 -63.38 19.14 61.34
CA ARG A 385 -63.64 18.36 60.12
C ARG A 385 -63.52 19.20 58.84
N ARG A 386 -64.07 20.42 58.81
CA ARG A 386 -63.92 21.33 57.66
C ARG A 386 -62.48 21.76 57.44
N GLN A 387 -61.75 22.02 58.53
CA GLN A 387 -60.33 22.36 58.46
C GLN A 387 -59.52 21.20 57.91
N GLN A 388 -59.79 19.97 58.36
CA GLN A 388 -59.13 18.77 57.84
C GLN A 388 -59.41 18.52 56.35
N SER A 389 -60.63 18.77 55.87
CA SER A 389 -60.93 18.69 54.43
C SER A 389 -60.23 19.76 53.59
N ASN A 390 -60.08 20.97 54.13
CA ASN A 390 -59.32 22.03 53.47
C ASN A 390 -57.82 21.72 53.44
N ASP A 391 -57.27 21.19 54.54
CA ASP A 391 -55.86 20.78 54.59
C ASP A 391 -55.56 19.64 53.59
N ALA A 392 -56.50 18.71 53.39
CA ALA A 392 -56.40 17.67 52.36
C ALA A 392 -56.37 18.26 50.93
N LEU A 393 -57.27 19.19 50.62
CA LEU A 393 -57.29 19.89 49.32
C LEU A 393 -56.01 20.71 49.07
N VAL A 394 -55.47 21.35 50.11
CA VAL A 394 -54.20 22.09 50.03
C VAL A 394 -53.02 21.15 49.77
N GLN A 395 -53.03 19.93 50.31
CA GLN A 395 -51.99 18.95 50.01
C GLN A 395 -52.09 18.43 48.58
N GLU A 396 -53.29 18.13 48.08
CA GLU A 396 -53.51 17.65 46.71
C GLU A 396 -53.05 18.70 45.68
N THR A 397 -53.45 19.96 45.87
CA THR A 397 -53.03 21.06 45.01
C THR A 397 -51.51 21.29 45.04
N ARG A 398 -50.85 21.12 46.19
CA ARG A 398 -49.38 21.17 46.30
C ARG A 398 -48.72 20.04 45.50
N VAL A 399 -49.25 18.81 45.56
CA VAL A 399 -48.71 17.68 44.80
C VAL A 399 -48.89 17.89 43.29
N LEU A 400 -50.07 18.32 42.85
CA LEU A 400 -50.31 18.66 41.44
C LEU A 400 -49.39 19.79 40.95
N SER A 401 -49.16 20.82 41.78
CA SER A 401 -48.24 21.91 41.43
C SER A 401 -46.79 21.43 41.30
N ARG A 402 -46.34 20.49 42.14
CA ARG A 402 -45.00 19.88 42.03
C ARG A 402 -44.88 19.06 40.77
N ASN A 403 -45.86 18.21 40.47
CA ASN A 403 -45.88 17.42 39.24
C ASN A 403 -45.86 18.34 38.00
N ALA A 404 -46.64 19.42 38.01
CA ALA A 404 -46.61 20.41 36.93
C ALA A 404 -45.22 21.06 36.78
N GLN A 405 -44.56 21.45 37.88
CA GLN A 405 -43.20 22.00 37.84
C GLN A 405 -42.18 20.99 37.29
N ASP A 406 -42.29 19.72 37.67
CA ASP A 406 -41.36 18.68 37.22
C ASP A 406 -41.54 18.38 35.72
N THR A 407 -42.78 18.35 35.22
CA THR A 407 -43.03 18.22 33.77
C THR A 407 -42.49 19.41 32.97
N VAL A 408 -42.59 20.64 33.50
CA VAL A 408 -42.01 21.83 32.84
C VAL A 408 -40.49 21.73 32.78
N LYS A 409 -39.82 21.29 33.85
CA LYS A 409 -38.38 21.08 33.86
C LYS A 409 -37.95 20.01 32.85
N GLU A 410 -38.69 18.91 32.77
CA GLU A 410 -38.42 17.84 31.81
C GLU A 410 -38.58 18.32 30.37
N LEU A 411 -39.65 19.06 30.08
CA LEU A 411 -39.85 19.67 28.76
C LEU A 411 -38.74 20.67 28.42
N GLN A 412 -38.31 21.49 29.37
CA GLN A 412 -37.23 22.44 29.16
C GLN A 412 -35.89 21.73 28.90
N ALA A 413 -35.62 20.60 29.56
CA ALA A 413 -34.45 19.77 29.27
C ALA A 413 -34.52 19.14 27.87
N LYS A 414 -35.70 18.66 27.44
CA LYS A 414 -35.92 18.14 26.08
C LYS A 414 -35.75 19.21 25.01
N VAL A 415 -36.25 20.42 25.24
CA VAL A 415 -36.05 21.56 24.33
C VAL A 415 -34.56 21.91 24.23
N GLY A 416 -33.84 21.98 25.35
CA GLY A 416 -32.38 22.22 25.32
C GLY A 416 -31.60 21.12 24.59
N ALA A 417 -32.01 19.86 24.71
CA ALA A 417 -31.41 18.75 23.97
C ALA A 417 -31.68 18.84 22.46
N LEU A 418 -32.90 19.22 22.06
CA LEU A 418 -33.26 19.43 20.66
C LEU A 418 -32.52 20.63 20.05
N ASP A 419 -32.41 21.75 20.77
CA ASP A 419 -31.62 22.89 20.34
C ASP A 419 -30.13 22.52 20.15
N GLY A 420 -29.59 21.67 21.03
CA GLY A 420 -28.25 21.10 20.88
C GLY A 420 -28.10 20.25 19.61
N GLN A 421 -29.08 19.38 19.32
CA GLN A 421 -29.08 18.58 18.09
C GLN A 421 -29.20 19.45 16.83
N VAL A 422 -30.03 20.49 16.86
CA VAL A 422 -30.17 21.45 15.75
C VAL A 422 -28.85 22.19 15.52
N GLY A 423 -28.17 22.63 16.58
CA GLY A 423 -26.82 23.20 16.49
C GLY A 423 -25.84 22.26 15.81
N GLU A 424 -25.78 21.00 16.28
CA GLU A 424 -24.88 19.99 15.72
C GLU A 424 -25.16 19.71 14.23
N THR A 425 -26.43 19.67 13.81
CA THR A 425 -26.77 19.49 12.38
C THR A 425 -26.35 20.68 11.53
N ARG A 426 -26.46 21.90 12.06
CA ARG A 426 -26.03 23.12 11.36
C ARG A 426 -24.51 23.16 11.20
N ASP A 427 -23.78 22.77 12.24
CA ASP A 427 -22.31 22.69 12.20
C ASP A 427 -21.84 21.64 11.20
N LYS A 428 -22.53 20.48 11.13
CA LYS A 428 -22.27 19.46 10.10
C LYS A 428 -22.50 19.98 8.69
N GLN A 429 -23.54 20.79 8.44
CA GLN A 429 -23.78 21.38 7.13
C GLN A 429 -22.66 22.34 6.72
N VAL A 430 -22.23 23.22 7.62
CA VAL A 430 -21.13 24.16 7.35
C VAL A 430 -19.81 23.43 7.10
N ALA A 431 -19.51 22.39 7.88
CA ALA A 431 -18.33 21.56 7.67
C ALA A 431 -18.35 20.83 6.31
N LEU A 432 -19.52 20.34 5.87
CA LEU A 432 -19.66 19.68 4.57
C LEU A 432 -19.41 20.66 3.41
N GLU A 433 -19.92 21.88 3.54
CA GLU A 433 -19.71 22.96 2.56
C GLU A 433 -18.22 23.32 2.42
N GLN A 434 -17.51 23.42 3.55
CA GLN A 434 -16.06 23.66 3.56
C GLN A 434 -15.28 22.52 2.88
N VAL A 435 -15.60 21.26 3.20
CA VAL A 435 -14.97 20.10 2.57
C VAL A 435 -15.23 20.08 1.05
N TYR A 436 -16.42 20.48 0.60
CA TYR A 436 -16.73 20.56 -0.82
C TYR A 436 -15.91 21.65 -1.53
N GLN A 437 -15.77 22.83 -0.91
CA GLN A 437 -14.94 23.91 -1.44
C GLN A 437 -13.46 23.52 -1.49
N ASP A 438 -12.94 22.88 -0.44
CA ASP A 438 -11.56 22.39 -0.38
C ASP A 438 -11.30 21.30 -1.43
N LEU A 439 -12.26 20.39 -1.65
CA LEU A 439 -12.12 19.33 -2.65
C LEU A 439 -12.12 19.89 -4.08
N MET A 440 -12.96 20.89 -4.36
CA MET A 440 -13.00 21.55 -5.68
C MET A 440 -11.71 22.33 -5.95
N ARG A 441 -11.18 23.04 -4.95
CA ARG A 441 -9.91 23.77 -5.08
C ARG A 441 -8.73 22.82 -5.25
N ASN A 442 -8.67 21.75 -4.45
CA ASN A 442 -7.64 20.71 -4.60
C ASN A 442 -7.71 20.00 -5.96
N ARG A 443 -8.90 19.77 -6.51
CA ARG A 443 -9.03 19.13 -7.83
C ARG A 443 -8.47 20.02 -8.94
N ASP A 444 -8.80 21.31 -8.92
CA ASP A 444 -8.32 22.27 -9.90
C ASP A 444 -6.81 22.50 -9.80
N ASP A 445 -6.27 22.57 -8.58
CA ASP A 445 -4.84 22.66 -8.33
C ASP A 445 -4.10 21.40 -8.80
N TRP A 446 -4.70 20.22 -8.61
CA TRP A 446 -4.16 18.95 -9.08
C TRP A 446 -4.16 18.86 -10.62
N GLU A 447 -5.26 19.25 -11.28
CA GLU A 447 -5.37 19.27 -12.75
C GLU A 447 -4.29 20.18 -13.38
N ILE A 448 -4.05 21.36 -12.80
CA ILE A 448 -3.01 22.29 -13.26
C ILE A 448 -1.60 21.71 -13.02
N ALA A 449 -1.36 21.10 -11.85
CA ALA A 449 -0.08 20.48 -11.53
C ALA A 449 0.27 19.31 -12.47
N GLU A 450 -0.71 18.49 -12.85
CA GLU A 450 -0.51 17.39 -13.80
C GLU A 450 -0.15 17.92 -15.19
N ILE A 451 -0.86 18.95 -15.68
CA ILE A 451 -0.55 19.60 -16.96
C ILE A 451 0.84 20.24 -16.92
N GLN A 452 1.21 20.87 -15.81
CA GLN A 452 2.57 21.41 -15.61
C GLN A 452 3.64 20.34 -15.74
N GLN A 453 3.42 19.19 -15.11
CA GLN A 453 4.36 18.08 -15.17
C GLN A 453 4.49 17.53 -16.59
N LEU A 454 3.37 17.38 -17.32
CA LEU A 454 3.39 16.94 -18.72
C LEU A 454 4.16 17.92 -19.61
N LEU A 455 3.94 19.23 -19.47
CA LEU A 455 4.63 20.24 -20.27
C LEU A 455 6.11 20.37 -19.92
N THR A 456 6.45 20.27 -18.63
CA THR A 456 7.85 20.31 -18.17
C THR A 456 8.62 19.08 -18.66
N ASN A 457 8.03 17.89 -18.54
CA ASN A 457 8.62 16.65 -19.03
C ASN A 457 8.77 16.68 -20.56
N ALA A 458 7.76 17.17 -21.29
CA ALA A 458 7.83 17.34 -22.73
C ALA A 458 8.97 18.29 -23.15
N GLY A 459 9.12 19.42 -22.44
CA GLY A 459 10.20 20.37 -22.66
C GLY A 459 11.58 19.78 -22.39
N GLN A 460 11.73 19.05 -21.27
CA GLN A 460 12.98 18.34 -20.93
C GLN A 460 13.31 17.26 -21.96
N GLN A 461 12.33 16.46 -22.38
CA GLN A 461 12.52 15.43 -23.40
C GLN A 461 12.89 16.03 -24.75
N LEU A 462 12.25 17.13 -25.14
CA LEU A 462 12.59 17.86 -26.38
C LEU A 462 14.02 18.40 -26.34
N GLN A 463 14.49 18.88 -25.18
CA GLN A 463 15.87 19.37 -25.00
C GLN A 463 16.90 18.23 -24.95
N LEU A 464 16.59 17.12 -24.27
CA LEU A 464 17.54 16.02 -24.04
C LEU A 464 17.62 15.05 -25.22
N THR A 465 16.50 14.78 -25.89
CA THR A 465 16.39 13.74 -26.93
C THR A 465 16.11 14.30 -28.32
N GLY A 466 15.72 15.57 -28.44
CA GLY A 466 15.33 16.19 -29.71
C GLY A 466 14.09 15.55 -30.35
N ASN A 467 13.33 14.74 -29.60
CA ASN A 467 12.21 13.98 -30.12
C ASN A 467 10.92 14.82 -30.19
N VAL A 468 10.70 15.45 -31.34
CA VAL A 468 9.51 16.28 -31.61
C VAL A 468 8.21 15.50 -31.53
N GLN A 469 8.20 14.20 -31.86
CA GLN A 469 6.98 13.37 -31.83
C GLN A 469 6.50 13.14 -30.39
N VAL A 470 7.42 12.86 -29.47
CA VAL A 470 7.08 12.68 -28.03
C VAL A 470 6.60 14.00 -27.43
N ALA A 471 7.27 15.11 -27.75
CA ALA A 471 6.84 16.44 -27.30
C ALA A 471 5.48 16.85 -27.88
N LEU A 472 5.22 16.54 -29.15
CA LEU A 472 3.95 16.80 -29.82
C LEU A 472 2.82 15.95 -29.22
N ALA A 473 3.06 14.67 -28.94
CA ALA A 473 2.08 13.79 -28.29
C ALA A 473 1.74 14.28 -26.87
N ALA A 474 2.76 14.72 -26.11
CA ALA A 474 2.55 15.31 -24.80
C ALA A 474 1.73 16.61 -24.88
N LEU A 475 2.03 17.51 -25.82
CA LEU A 475 1.24 18.73 -26.05
C LEU A 475 -0.22 18.44 -26.44
N GLN A 476 -0.44 17.47 -27.34
CA GLN A 476 -1.78 17.04 -27.73
C GLN A 476 -2.55 16.43 -26.57
N SER A 477 -1.87 15.68 -25.70
CA SER A 477 -2.47 15.11 -24.49
C SER A 477 -2.89 16.21 -23.49
N ALA A 478 -2.08 17.26 -23.34
CA ALA A 478 -2.38 18.40 -22.49
C ALA A 478 -3.58 19.20 -23.03
N ASP A 479 -3.66 19.46 -24.34
CA ASP A 479 -4.82 20.12 -24.94
C ASP A 479 -6.10 19.28 -24.85
N ALA A 480 -6.00 17.96 -25.07
CA ALA A 480 -7.14 17.05 -24.96
C ALA A 480 -7.71 16.98 -23.53
N ARG A 481 -6.85 17.07 -22.51
CA ARG A 481 -7.27 17.13 -21.10
C ARG A 481 -7.96 18.45 -20.79
N LEU A 482 -7.38 19.57 -21.22
CA LEU A 482 -8.00 20.90 -21.06
C LEU A 482 -9.33 21.04 -21.78
N ALA A 483 -9.50 20.37 -22.93
CA ALA A 483 -10.74 20.37 -23.69
C ALA A 483 -11.90 19.66 -22.98
N ARG A 484 -11.63 18.71 -22.08
CA ARG A 484 -12.68 17.99 -21.32
C ARG A 484 -13.25 18.82 -20.16
N THR A 485 -12.46 19.73 -19.60
CA THR A 485 -12.84 20.53 -18.43
C THR A 485 -13.54 21.84 -18.80
N ASP A 486 -13.41 22.31 -20.05
CA ASP A 486 -14.06 23.50 -20.66
C ASP A 486 -14.32 24.71 -19.73
N LYS A 487 -13.30 25.11 -18.96
CA LYS A 487 -13.36 26.31 -18.10
C LYS A 487 -12.80 27.54 -18.82
N PRO A 488 -13.42 28.73 -18.65
CA PRO A 488 -12.99 29.95 -19.33
C PRO A 488 -11.55 30.39 -18.96
N GLN A 489 -11.10 30.06 -17.75
CA GLN A 489 -9.75 30.33 -17.25
C GLN A 489 -8.64 29.62 -18.06
N TYR A 490 -8.94 28.49 -18.71
CA TYR A 490 -7.96 27.73 -19.49
C TYR A 490 -7.83 28.18 -20.95
N ASN A 491 -8.67 29.10 -21.43
CA ASN A 491 -8.67 29.55 -22.82
C ASN A 491 -7.37 30.25 -23.26
N LEU A 492 -6.67 30.90 -22.32
CA LEU A 492 -5.35 31.49 -22.58
C LEU A 492 -4.29 30.39 -22.79
N LEU A 493 -4.29 29.38 -21.93
CA LEU A 493 -3.37 28.24 -22.01
C LEU A 493 -3.60 27.41 -23.28
N ARG A 494 -4.87 27.13 -23.64
CA ARG A 494 -5.22 26.41 -24.87
C ARG A 494 -4.73 27.12 -26.14
N ARG A 495 -4.84 28.45 -26.20
CA ARG A 495 -4.30 29.25 -27.32
C ARG A 495 -2.77 29.22 -27.39
N ALA A 496 -2.08 29.14 -26.27
CA ALA A 496 -0.63 28.97 -26.24
C ALA A 496 -0.22 27.56 -26.71
N LEU A 497 -0.88 26.51 -26.21
CA LEU A 497 -0.66 25.13 -26.62
C LEU A 497 -0.90 24.92 -28.12
N ALA A 498 -2.00 25.45 -28.67
CA ALA A 498 -2.30 25.33 -30.09
C ALA A 498 -1.20 25.93 -30.99
N ARG A 499 -0.59 27.04 -30.57
CA ARG A 499 0.53 27.68 -31.29
C ARG A 499 1.81 26.85 -31.23
N ASP A 500 2.14 26.29 -30.06
CA ASP A 500 3.31 25.42 -29.90
C ASP A 500 3.14 24.10 -30.69
N ILE A 501 1.94 23.52 -30.69
CA ILE A 501 1.58 22.34 -31.52
C ILE A 501 1.79 22.66 -33.01
N ALA A 502 1.31 23.82 -33.48
CA ALA A 502 1.46 24.22 -34.88
C ALA A 502 2.93 24.39 -35.28
N ARG A 503 3.77 24.96 -34.40
CA ARG A 503 5.22 25.09 -34.64
C ARG A 503 5.92 23.74 -34.71
N MET A 504 5.60 22.81 -33.81
CA MET A 504 6.20 21.47 -33.83
C MET A 504 5.82 20.67 -35.07
N LYS A 505 4.58 20.81 -35.56
CA LYS A 505 4.13 20.18 -36.82
C LYS A 505 4.81 20.76 -38.07
N ALA A 506 5.32 21.99 -38.00
CA ALA A 506 5.99 22.65 -39.13
C ALA A 506 7.45 22.22 -39.31
N VAL A 507 8.01 21.41 -38.39
CA VAL A 507 9.38 20.87 -38.51
C VAL A 507 9.37 19.75 -39.56
N PRO A 508 10.18 19.83 -40.64
CA PRO A 508 10.28 18.76 -41.63
C PRO A 508 10.78 17.48 -40.98
N ASP A 509 10.09 16.36 -41.25
CA ASP A 509 10.54 15.04 -40.78
C ASP A 509 11.83 14.67 -41.55
N THR A 510 12.95 14.63 -40.84
CA THR A 510 14.22 14.18 -41.43
C THR A 510 14.10 12.70 -41.72
N ASP A 511 14.44 12.27 -42.95
CA ASP A 511 14.35 10.86 -43.38
C ASP A 511 15.46 10.01 -42.74
N LEU A 512 15.36 9.81 -41.43
CA LEU A 512 16.25 8.98 -40.62
C LEU A 512 16.16 7.51 -41.05
N THR A 513 15.00 7.07 -41.51
CA THR A 513 14.76 5.71 -41.99
C THR A 513 15.53 5.45 -43.28
N GLY A 514 15.48 6.36 -44.25
CA GLY A 514 16.26 6.28 -45.49
C GLY A 514 17.76 6.36 -45.25
N ALA A 515 18.21 7.14 -44.27
CA ALA A 515 19.61 7.17 -43.85
C ALA A 515 20.06 5.86 -43.18
N ALA A 516 19.21 5.25 -42.34
CA ALA A 516 19.49 3.95 -41.71
C ALA A 516 19.57 2.80 -42.73
N ILE A 517 18.66 2.78 -43.73
CA ILE A 517 18.68 1.78 -44.81
C ILE A 517 19.99 1.87 -45.61
N LYS A 518 20.47 3.08 -45.91
CA LYS A 518 21.76 3.29 -46.60
C LYS A 518 22.95 2.80 -45.77
N LEU A 519 22.90 2.95 -44.44
CA LEU A 519 23.93 2.40 -43.54
C LEU A 519 23.89 0.88 -43.50
N ASP A 520 22.70 0.27 -43.48
CA ASP A 520 22.56 -1.20 -43.49
C ASP A 520 23.08 -1.81 -44.80
N GLU A 521 22.78 -1.18 -45.93
CA GLU A 521 23.34 -1.57 -47.22
C GLU A 521 24.88 -1.47 -47.23
N ALA A 522 25.43 -0.40 -46.63
CA ALA A 522 26.87 -0.25 -46.48
C ALA A 522 27.49 -1.34 -45.59
N ILE A 523 26.85 -1.69 -44.46
CA ILE A 523 27.31 -2.71 -43.51
C ILE A 523 27.37 -4.09 -44.16
N ASN A 524 26.35 -4.46 -44.94
CA ASN A 524 26.27 -5.75 -45.62
C ASN A 524 27.34 -5.94 -46.69
N GLN A 525 27.89 -4.85 -47.23
CA GLN A 525 28.92 -4.91 -48.28
C GLN A 525 30.35 -4.97 -47.73
N ILE A 526 30.58 -4.74 -46.43
CA ILE A 526 31.93 -4.64 -45.82
C ILE A 526 32.74 -5.92 -45.99
N ASP A 527 32.13 -7.09 -45.87
CA ASP A 527 32.84 -8.38 -45.96
C ASP A 527 33.42 -8.64 -47.36
N ALA A 528 32.79 -8.08 -48.39
CA ALA A 528 33.17 -8.27 -49.78
C ALA A 528 34.14 -7.18 -50.31
N LEU A 529 34.57 -6.24 -49.45
CA LEU A 529 35.49 -5.17 -49.84
C LEU A 529 36.93 -5.69 -49.99
N PRO A 530 37.64 -5.44 -51.09
CA PRO A 530 39.05 -5.82 -51.21
C PRO A 530 39.94 -5.00 -50.26
N LEU A 531 40.79 -5.67 -49.49
CA LEU A 531 41.82 -5.02 -48.67
C LEU A 531 43.01 -4.65 -49.58
N LEU A 532 43.73 -3.59 -49.25
CA LEU A 532 44.94 -3.19 -50.00
C LEU A 532 46.04 -4.27 -49.98
N SER A 533 46.02 -5.18 -49.01
CA SER A 533 47.05 -6.20 -48.76
C SER A 533 46.68 -7.63 -49.17
N SER A 534 45.44 -7.90 -49.61
CA SER A 534 45.01 -9.24 -50.05
C SER A 534 44.98 -9.32 -51.58
N GLU A 535 45.74 -10.27 -52.14
CA GLU A 535 45.71 -10.79 -53.53
C GLU A 535 46.80 -10.32 -54.50
N ARG A 536 47.95 -11.02 -54.45
CA ARG A 536 48.83 -11.22 -55.62
C ARG A 536 49.34 -12.67 -55.77
N MET A 537 48.73 -13.65 -55.09
CA MET A 537 49.27 -15.03 -55.02
C MET A 537 48.34 -16.14 -55.55
N LEU A 538 47.13 -15.86 -56.05
CA LEU A 538 46.20 -16.92 -56.48
C LEU A 538 45.74 -16.89 -57.95
N GLU A 539 46.24 -15.99 -58.79
CA GLU A 539 45.90 -15.97 -60.23
C GLU A 539 47.05 -16.33 -61.19
N ARG A 540 48.27 -16.63 -60.68
CA ARG A 540 49.39 -17.07 -61.55
C ARG A 540 49.52 -18.59 -61.70
N THR A 541 48.95 -19.37 -60.77
CA THR A 541 49.23 -20.82 -60.67
C THR A 541 48.32 -21.69 -61.54
N GLU A 542 47.20 -21.18 -62.08
CA GLU A 542 46.30 -21.98 -62.94
C GLU A 542 46.51 -21.78 -64.45
N ALA A 543 47.27 -20.74 -64.85
CA ALA A 543 47.54 -20.43 -66.25
C ALA A 543 48.89 -20.98 -66.76
N GLU A 544 49.84 -21.32 -65.88
CA GLU A 544 51.14 -21.92 -66.25
C GLU A 544 51.13 -23.47 -66.19
N ASP A 545 50.28 -24.10 -65.35
CA ASP A 545 50.21 -25.57 -65.20
C ASP A 545 49.50 -26.34 -66.35
N ARG A 546 48.96 -25.65 -67.36
CA ARG A 546 48.42 -26.29 -68.57
C ARG A 546 49.36 -26.32 -69.77
N LYS A 547 50.57 -25.75 -69.68
CA LYS A 547 51.51 -25.68 -70.82
C LYS A 547 52.79 -26.52 -70.69
N ASP A 548 53.15 -27.02 -69.52
CA ASP A 548 54.42 -27.74 -69.31
C ASP A 548 54.29 -29.24 -68.99
N ALA A 549 53.15 -29.87 -69.35
CA ALA A 549 52.98 -31.33 -69.34
C ALA A 549 53.53 -32.01 -70.62
N GLY A 550 54.76 -31.66 -71.02
CA GLY A 550 55.40 -32.21 -72.21
C GLY A 550 56.92 -32.14 -72.19
N ARG A 551 57.55 -33.27 -71.84
CA ARG A 551 58.98 -33.65 -72.06
C ARG A 551 60.00 -33.26 -70.98
N GLY A 552 60.23 -34.22 -70.07
CA GLY A 552 61.41 -35.09 -70.11
C GLY A 552 62.81 -34.49 -69.89
N ALA A 553 63.30 -34.65 -68.65
CA ALA A 553 64.65 -35.09 -68.25
C ALA A 553 65.87 -34.89 -69.19
N ALA A 554 66.89 -34.18 -68.71
CA ALA A 554 68.28 -34.65 -68.60
C ALA A 554 69.23 -33.56 -68.05
N ALA A 555 70.09 -33.96 -67.11
CA ALA A 555 71.11 -33.14 -66.47
C ALA A 555 72.42 -33.07 -67.28
N LYS A 556 73.11 -31.92 -67.23
CA LYS A 556 74.57 -31.79 -67.01
C LYS A 556 75.05 -30.35 -67.13
N GLY A 557 75.91 -29.93 -66.21
CA GLY A 557 76.69 -28.68 -66.31
C GLY A 557 78.01 -28.86 -67.05
N THR A 558 78.63 -27.73 -67.44
CA THR A 558 80.09 -27.61 -67.64
C THR A 558 80.56 -26.15 -67.68
N ARG A 559 81.58 -25.87 -66.84
CA ARG A 559 82.80 -25.00 -67.00
C ARG A 559 82.61 -23.53 -67.42
N GLU A 560 83.25 -22.56 -66.75
CA GLU A 560 84.70 -22.50 -66.48
C GLU A 560 85.13 -22.19 -65.03
N ALA A 561 86.30 -22.74 -64.72
CA ALA A 561 87.20 -22.34 -63.64
C ALA A 561 88.29 -21.42 -64.20
N SER A 562 88.78 -20.48 -63.38
CA SER A 562 90.23 -20.35 -63.19
C SER A 562 90.57 -19.67 -61.84
N ALA A 563 91.00 -20.53 -60.93
CA ALA A 563 92.10 -20.49 -59.93
C ALA A 563 93.01 -19.23 -59.78
N PRO A 564 93.89 -19.15 -58.75
CA PRO A 564 94.09 -20.04 -57.60
C PRO A 564 94.01 -19.32 -56.24
N ALA A 565 94.10 -20.12 -55.18
CA ALA A 565 94.63 -19.67 -53.91
C ALA A 565 96.02 -19.04 -54.07
N SER A 566 96.20 -17.82 -53.57
CA SER A 566 97.44 -17.34 -52.94
C SER A 566 97.23 -15.92 -52.41
N GLY A 567 97.64 -15.68 -51.17
CA GLY A 567 98.11 -14.36 -50.75
C GLY A 567 97.21 -13.56 -49.83
N GLY A 568 97.60 -13.53 -48.55
CA GLY A 568 97.68 -12.28 -47.80
C GLY A 568 96.44 -11.85 -47.02
N VAL A 569 96.59 -11.87 -45.70
CA VAL A 569 95.65 -11.39 -44.65
C VAL A 569 95.24 -9.91 -44.84
N GLY A 570 95.91 -9.14 -45.71
CA GLY A 570 95.48 -7.79 -46.11
C GLY A 570 94.24 -7.75 -47.00
N ASN A 571 93.92 -8.81 -47.75
CA ASN A 571 92.80 -8.81 -48.71
C ASN A 571 91.45 -9.18 -48.06
N TRP A 572 91.46 -9.64 -46.81
CA TRP A 572 90.27 -9.97 -46.02
C TRP A 572 89.61 -8.71 -45.43
N PHE A 573 90.40 -7.77 -44.90
CA PHE A 573 89.89 -6.52 -44.32
C PHE A 573 89.24 -5.59 -45.36
N ALA A 574 89.81 -5.51 -46.57
CA ALA A 574 89.24 -4.72 -47.66
C ALA A 574 87.92 -5.31 -48.19
N ARG A 575 87.77 -6.64 -48.19
CA ARG A 575 86.53 -7.32 -48.59
C ARG A 575 85.44 -7.25 -47.53
N LEU A 576 85.80 -7.26 -46.25
CA LEU A 576 84.86 -7.07 -45.15
C LEU A 576 84.35 -5.62 -45.06
N TRP A 577 85.20 -4.63 -45.33
CA TRP A 577 84.81 -3.21 -45.36
C TRP A 577 83.88 -2.88 -46.53
N ASN A 578 84.11 -3.47 -47.70
CA ASN A 578 83.21 -3.30 -48.85
C ASN A 578 81.88 -4.04 -48.67
N TYR A 579 81.87 -5.17 -47.95
CA TYR A 579 80.64 -5.90 -47.59
C TYR A 579 79.77 -5.13 -46.58
N MET A 580 80.37 -4.51 -45.55
CA MET A 580 79.62 -3.65 -44.63
C MET A 580 79.18 -2.31 -45.24
N ARG A 581 79.95 -1.75 -46.19
CA ARG A 581 79.58 -0.52 -46.89
C ARG A 581 78.42 -0.73 -47.87
N ASP A 582 78.39 -1.88 -48.57
CA ASP A 582 77.29 -2.23 -49.49
C ASP A 582 76.03 -2.69 -48.74
N GLU A 583 76.14 -3.24 -47.53
CA GLU A 583 74.99 -3.53 -46.66
C GLU A 583 74.38 -2.26 -46.02
N MET A 584 75.17 -1.24 -45.69
CA MET A 584 74.63 0.03 -45.13
C MET A 584 74.03 0.96 -46.20
N ALA A 585 74.47 0.86 -47.47
CA ALA A 585 74.01 1.74 -48.56
C ALA A 585 72.70 1.29 -49.22
N GLN A 586 72.20 0.07 -48.94
CA GLN A 586 70.90 -0.42 -49.42
C GLN A 586 69.73 -0.13 -48.46
N VAL A 587 70.00 0.48 -47.29
CA VAL A 587 68.99 0.78 -46.25
C VAL A 587 68.42 2.21 -46.33
N ILE A 588 68.91 3.07 -47.24
CA ILE A 588 68.31 4.40 -47.45
C ILE A 588 67.90 4.55 -48.92
N ARG A 589 66.71 4.03 -49.25
CA ARG A 589 65.89 4.55 -50.34
C ARG A 589 64.73 5.33 -49.74
N ILE A 590 64.93 6.64 -49.65
CA ILE A 590 63.87 7.59 -49.35
C ILE A 590 62.94 7.63 -50.58
N ARG A 591 61.80 6.94 -50.46
CA ARG A 591 60.60 7.25 -51.23
C ARG A 591 59.53 7.63 -50.22
N LYS A 592 59.16 8.91 -50.19
CA LYS A 592 58.02 9.43 -49.44
C LYS A 592 56.74 8.86 -50.04
N VAL A 593 56.13 7.91 -49.36
CA VAL A 593 54.69 7.62 -49.40
C VAL A 593 54.31 7.13 -48.00
N ASP A 594 53.44 7.89 -47.37
CA ASP A 594 53.06 7.81 -45.96
C ASP A 594 52.05 6.68 -45.71
N ASP A 595 52.54 5.51 -45.26
CA ASP A 595 51.94 4.67 -44.19
C ASP A 595 52.54 3.26 -44.21
N THR A 596 53.59 3.07 -43.41
CA THR A 596 54.31 1.80 -43.21
C THR A 596 53.48 0.75 -42.43
N GLU A 597 52.34 1.13 -41.85
CA GLU A 597 51.48 0.24 -41.06
C GLU A 597 50.52 -0.62 -41.91
N ALA A 598 50.31 -0.31 -43.20
CA ALA A 598 49.44 -1.10 -44.07
C ALA A 598 50.10 -2.38 -44.63
N LEU A 599 51.42 -2.53 -44.46
CA LEU A 599 52.24 -3.60 -45.06
C LEU A 599 52.58 -4.74 -44.08
N LEU A 600 52.08 -4.71 -42.85
CA LEU A 600 52.29 -5.77 -41.85
C LEU A 600 50.97 -6.33 -41.29
N LEU A 601 49.97 -6.52 -42.15
CA LEU A 601 48.82 -7.34 -41.79
C LEU A 601 49.13 -8.80 -42.17
N SER A 602 49.58 -9.61 -41.20
CA SER A 602 49.51 -11.07 -41.32
C SER A 602 48.05 -11.46 -41.62
N GLY A 603 47.82 -12.48 -42.46
CA GLY A 603 46.49 -12.84 -43.01
C GLY A 603 45.32 -13.00 -42.01
N ASP A 604 45.59 -13.03 -40.71
CA ASP A 604 44.61 -13.06 -39.61
C ASP A 604 44.04 -11.66 -39.22
N GLN A 605 44.73 -10.55 -39.54
CA GLN A 605 44.33 -9.21 -39.09
C GLN A 605 43.31 -8.49 -40.00
N GLY A 606 43.04 -9.01 -41.20
CA GLY A 606 42.03 -8.45 -42.10
C GLY A 606 40.59 -8.63 -41.59
N TRP A 607 40.34 -9.69 -40.82
CA TRP A 607 39.04 -9.94 -40.20
C TRP A 607 38.73 -8.91 -39.10
N PHE A 608 39.68 -8.65 -38.20
CA PHE A 608 39.51 -7.66 -37.12
C PHE A 608 39.28 -6.25 -37.64
N LEU A 609 39.89 -5.87 -38.76
CA LEU A 609 39.66 -4.56 -39.37
C LEU A 609 38.23 -4.43 -39.90
N ARG A 610 37.71 -5.46 -40.59
CA ARG A 610 36.31 -5.48 -41.05
C ARG A 610 35.35 -5.42 -39.88
N GLU A 611 35.64 -6.16 -38.81
CA GLU A 611 34.81 -6.18 -37.61
C GLU A 611 34.81 -4.82 -36.88
N ASN A 612 35.97 -4.15 -36.80
CA ASN A 612 36.05 -2.80 -36.22
C ASN A 612 35.29 -1.76 -37.07
N VAL A 613 35.37 -1.84 -38.40
CA VAL A 613 34.60 -0.96 -39.30
C VAL A 613 33.10 -1.21 -39.15
N LYS A 614 32.68 -2.48 -39.11
CA LYS A 614 31.29 -2.88 -38.83
C LYS A 614 30.81 -2.34 -37.50
N LEU A 615 31.59 -2.52 -36.44
CA LEU A 615 31.23 -2.06 -35.10
C LEU A 615 31.02 -0.54 -35.05
N ARG A 616 31.87 0.24 -35.72
CA ARG A 616 31.67 1.69 -35.83
C ARG A 616 30.43 2.06 -36.63
N MET A 617 30.14 1.36 -37.72
CA MET A 617 28.92 1.62 -38.51
C MET A 617 27.64 1.21 -37.77
N LEU A 618 27.68 0.13 -36.99
CA LEU A 618 26.60 -0.28 -36.10
C LEU A 618 26.39 0.75 -34.98
N ASN A 619 27.46 1.28 -34.39
CA ASN A 619 27.35 2.35 -33.40
C ASN A 619 26.82 3.65 -34.02
N ALA A 620 27.26 3.99 -35.24
CA ALA A 620 26.73 5.13 -36.00
C ALA A 620 25.23 4.94 -36.31
N ARG A 621 24.79 3.73 -36.68
CA ARG A 621 23.37 3.42 -36.86
C ARG A 621 22.59 3.59 -35.56
N LEU A 622 23.10 3.08 -34.44
CA LEU A 622 22.47 3.26 -33.13
C LEU A 622 22.36 4.74 -32.77
N ALA A 623 23.43 5.51 -32.99
CA ALA A 623 23.47 6.95 -32.75
C ALA A 623 22.49 7.72 -33.66
N LEU A 624 22.34 7.33 -34.93
CA LEU A 624 21.37 7.91 -35.86
C LEU A 624 19.93 7.66 -35.37
N LEU A 625 19.62 6.41 -34.96
CA LEU A 625 18.31 6.03 -34.43
C LEU A 625 18.01 6.69 -33.07
N SER A 626 19.04 6.90 -32.26
CA SER A 626 18.96 7.63 -30.98
C SER A 626 19.06 9.14 -31.13
N ARG A 627 19.09 9.68 -32.37
CA ARG A 627 19.22 11.11 -32.70
C ARG A 627 20.44 11.80 -32.04
N ASN A 628 21.51 11.04 -31.80
CA ASN A 628 22.77 11.51 -31.23
C ASN A 628 23.77 11.89 -32.33
N GLU A 629 23.57 13.08 -32.91
CA GLU A 629 24.33 13.57 -34.06
C GLU A 629 25.86 13.63 -33.84
N PRO A 630 26.38 14.11 -32.68
CA PRO A 630 27.83 14.15 -32.48
C PRO A 630 28.49 12.77 -32.56
N VAL A 631 27.86 11.75 -31.96
CA VAL A 631 28.37 10.37 -32.00
C VAL A 631 28.24 9.80 -33.41
N PHE A 632 27.10 10.02 -34.07
CA PHE A 632 26.88 9.58 -35.44
C PHE A 632 27.95 10.14 -36.40
N ARG A 633 28.20 11.46 -36.37
CA ARG A 633 29.21 12.09 -37.25
C ARG A 633 30.62 11.57 -36.97
N ASN A 634 30.98 11.40 -35.69
CA ASN A 634 32.30 10.94 -35.30
C ASN A 634 32.57 9.50 -35.74
N ASP A 635 31.63 8.58 -35.50
CA ASP A 635 31.81 7.18 -35.89
C ASP A 635 31.71 6.96 -37.39
N LEU A 636 30.85 7.72 -38.09
CA LEU A 636 30.79 7.69 -39.55
C LEU A 636 32.09 8.21 -40.17
N ALA A 637 32.67 9.30 -39.63
CA ALA A 637 33.95 9.83 -40.08
C ALA A 637 35.10 8.84 -39.80
N ALA A 638 35.13 8.21 -38.62
CA ALA A 638 36.11 7.19 -38.28
C ALA A 638 36.01 5.95 -39.19
N ALA A 639 34.78 5.50 -39.52
CA ALA A 639 34.56 4.41 -40.47
C ALA A 639 35.02 4.77 -41.88
N GLN A 640 34.71 5.98 -42.37
CA GLN A 640 35.20 6.47 -43.66
C GLN A 640 36.73 6.56 -43.70
N ALA A 641 37.37 7.00 -42.62
CA ALA A 641 38.82 7.09 -42.52
C ALA A 641 39.49 5.70 -42.55
N MET A 642 38.95 4.72 -41.81
CA MET A 642 39.46 3.34 -41.85
C MET A 642 39.29 2.69 -43.22
N ILE A 643 38.16 2.93 -43.90
CA ILE A 643 37.93 2.46 -45.26
C ILE A 643 38.95 3.09 -46.22
N GLY A 644 39.18 4.41 -46.11
CA GLY A 644 40.14 5.12 -46.95
C GLY A 644 41.59 4.68 -46.73
N ARG A 645 41.97 4.29 -45.50
CA ARG A 645 43.35 3.94 -45.13
C ARG A 645 43.73 2.48 -45.45
N TYR A 646 42.80 1.53 -45.31
CA TYR A 646 43.14 0.09 -45.36
C TYR A 646 42.47 -0.71 -46.49
N PHE A 647 41.47 -0.16 -47.19
CA PHE A 647 40.76 -0.83 -48.29
C PHE A 647 41.12 -0.24 -49.66
N ASP A 648 41.01 -1.03 -50.73
CA ASP A 648 41.37 -0.55 -52.07
C ASP A 648 40.32 0.42 -52.63
N THR A 649 40.60 1.72 -52.49
CA THR A 649 39.75 2.82 -52.98
C THR A 649 39.62 2.89 -54.50
N ARG A 650 40.41 2.11 -55.26
CA ARG A 650 40.25 1.96 -56.72
C ARG A 650 39.15 0.98 -57.08
N SER A 651 38.72 0.13 -56.15
CA SER A 651 37.62 -0.81 -56.37
C SER A 651 36.27 -0.11 -56.43
N ARG A 652 35.45 -0.48 -57.42
CA ARG A 652 34.07 0.00 -57.59
C ARG A 652 33.19 -0.27 -56.36
N ARG A 653 33.45 -1.37 -55.63
CA ARG A 653 32.70 -1.75 -54.42
C ARG A 653 32.98 -0.78 -53.26
N VAL A 654 34.25 -0.44 -53.02
CA VAL A 654 34.65 0.52 -51.97
C VAL A 654 34.09 1.92 -52.25
N GLN A 655 34.10 2.35 -53.52
CA GLN A 655 33.50 3.63 -53.92
C GLN A 655 31.98 3.67 -53.70
N THR A 656 31.29 2.55 -53.93
CA THR A 656 29.84 2.43 -53.70
C THR A 656 29.52 2.61 -52.21
N VAL A 657 30.24 1.91 -51.33
CA VAL A 657 30.10 2.05 -49.87
C VAL A 657 30.40 3.47 -49.42
N LEU A 658 31.51 4.09 -49.84
CA LEU A 658 31.81 5.49 -49.49
C LEU A 658 30.73 6.47 -49.96
N THR A 659 30.09 6.20 -51.11
CA THR A 659 28.97 7.02 -51.62
C THR A 659 27.71 6.85 -50.77
N LEU A 660 27.38 5.61 -50.35
CA LEU A 660 26.27 5.33 -49.44
C LEU A 660 26.45 6.02 -48.08
N LEU A 661 27.67 5.98 -47.52
CA LEU A 661 27.97 6.66 -46.26
C LEU A 661 27.81 8.19 -46.36
N LYS A 662 28.24 8.80 -47.48
CA LYS A 662 28.03 10.24 -47.73
C LYS A 662 26.54 10.58 -47.88
N GLN A 663 25.77 9.73 -48.56
CA GLN A 663 24.32 9.91 -48.70
C GLN A 663 23.57 9.73 -47.38
N ALA A 664 24.02 8.84 -46.50
CA ALA A 664 23.48 8.68 -45.15
C ALA A 664 23.79 9.91 -44.28
N GLN A 665 25.01 10.45 -44.39
CA GLN A 665 25.40 11.68 -43.70
C GLN A 665 24.56 12.90 -44.11
N ALA A 666 24.26 13.04 -45.40
CA ALA A 666 23.45 14.15 -45.92
C ALA A 666 21.97 14.06 -45.49
N GLY A 667 21.44 12.85 -45.26
CA GLY A 667 20.06 12.65 -44.80
C GLY A 667 19.83 12.93 -43.32
N ALA A 668 20.90 13.04 -42.51
CA ALA A 668 20.84 13.23 -41.06
C ALA A 668 20.91 14.70 -40.60
N VAL A 669 21.05 15.67 -41.51
CA VAL A 669 21.24 17.09 -41.16
C VAL A 669 19.95 17.69 -40.56
N THR A 670 20.00 18.07 -39.27
CA THR A 670 18.84 18.63 -38.53
C THR A 670 18.61 20.13 -38.74
N VAL A 671 17.33 20.46 -38.91
CA VAL A 671 16.70 21.79 -38.75
C VAL A 671 16.64 22.16 -37.26
N GLN A 672 16.83 23.43 -36.91
CA GLN A 672 16.76 23.93 -35.51
C GLN A 672 15.38 23.62 -34.89
N LEU A 673 15.38 22.99 -33.71
CA LEU A 673 14.17 22.56 -32.99
C LEU A 673 13.45 23.77 -32.34
N PRO A 674 12.12 23.90 -32.47
CA PRO A 674 11.35 24.97 -31.82
C PRO A 674 11.25 24.76 -30.30
N THR A 675 11.17 25.86 -29.54
CA THR A 675 11.04 25.84 -28.06
C THR A 675 9.58 25.97 -27.61
N MET A 676 9.28 25.48 -26.40
CA MET A 676 7.94 25.47 -25.77
C MET A 676 7.69 26.65 -24.82
N ALA A 677 8.30 27.80 -25.09
CA ALA A 677 8.32 28.92 -24.14
C ALA A 677 6.95 29.56 -23.93
N GLU A 678 6.06 29.54 -24.93
CA GLU A 678 4.75 30.20 -24.87
C GLU A 678 3.75 29.42 -23.99
N SER A 679 3.68 28.10 -24.13
CA SER A 679 2.81 27.26 -23.28
C SER A 679 3.25 27.25 -21.82
N LEU A 680 4.55 27.15 -21.53
CA LEU A 680 5.08 27.23 -20.16
C LEU A 680 4.87 28.62 -19.54
N GLY A 681 5.02 29.69 -20.32
CA GLY A 681 4.76 31.06 -19.87
C GLY A 681 3.28 31.30 -19.53
N ALA A 682 2.36 30.81 -20.37
CA ALA A 682 0.92 30.92 -20.13
C ALA A 682 0.47 30.14 -18.88
N LEU A 683 1.07 28.98 -18.63
CA LEU A 683 0.82 28.19 -17.43
C LEU A 683 1.30 28.90 -16.15
N HIS A 684 2.47 29.52 -16.20
CA HIS A 684 2.99 30.28 -15.05
C HIS A 684 2.15 31.53 -14.74
N ALA A 685 1.52 32.14 -15.75
CA ALA A 685 0.59 33.24 -15.55
C ALA A 685 -0.69 32.78 -14.82
N LEU A 686 -1.24 31.63 -15.20
CA LEU A 686 -2.45 31.06 -14.59
C LEU A 686 -2.29 30.69 -13.11
N LYS A 687 -1.06 30.39 -12.64
CA LYS A 687 -0.78 30.06 -11.24
C LYS A 687 -0.61 31.30 -10.33
N LYS A 688 -0.42 32.48 -10.92
CA LYS A 688 -0.21 33.74 -10.18
C LYS A 688 -1.51 34.50 -9.90
N GLU A 689 -2.55 34.23 -10.67
CA GLU A 689 -3.93 34.65 -10.41
C GLU A 689 -4.58 33.66 -9.43
#